data_AF-A0A969HEG7-F1
#
_entry.id   AF-A0A969HEG7-F1
#
_cell.length_a   1.000
_cell.length_b   1.000
_cell.length_c   1.000
_cell.angle_alpha   90.00
_cell.angle_beta   90.00
_cell.angle_gamma   90.00
#
_symmetry.space_group_name_H-M   'P 1'
#
loop_
_entity.id
_entity.type
_entity.pdbx_description
1 polymer ?
#
loop_
_entity_poly.entity_id
_entity_poly.type
_entity_poly.pdbx_seq_one_letter_code
_entity_poly.pdbx_strand_id
1 'polypeptide(L)'
;MSTSLRIHGDNIIECERMLILIANSFSATVQPVISPPYIPRYEIRDESDLLFTIELLAGYGRWNINLQEILQAYGAPLREATDAIVTRILLDEPQEEILLACEFSSALSAGNQAWQRSGRALTCAAVGIPYLYFAEIGGVELDENRVIKAPRFPNPIIPFSYLTASKLFRVICLPIYSASPSSLKTIRVRFDQVFGLEEGQRLVKCILGNTLIDDSYEKLTQKALAITEILSEQRQRIDTLRQKQWTEFLNLETSGQKAIWLEQNQVKWSKKGADKVVITQTFKQLSQLFQEIGCLSIGAKDIPLCLILSHQCQKLAEGLMALYGSSISAEFIKWIASLNLPLIVIWITGFKPRGDDSRPDRGLVPLARMLFGNEVNILSVVYGPAKPAMWTMLQNSPQLLIRQNGLWEAIANLSDAILVDSATAADNPFALLLQRSHSHFQGQIHFTSASAITVFTEHDVDTVLHLLFAHNHSRRVFEAMCNPPGGDWSGLSLLNFQTGEEYRWTSLPRVSGTGGKRPDHVIEFQLDDDRLFLLAIESKNRAFNLETNVGHHLAAYTQQLVTTSPTIFRAANAEWDLWQNDAISLSNLTILSGGAFCWLGTRDLEDTLARCQLDIIFAIEFRSVEQSALLHIKTGARGEFLLPQIYNLVQQFGGRLEIEIH
;
A
#
# COMPACT_ATOMS: atom_id res chain seq x y z
N MET A 1 28.94 19.33 6.56
CA MET A 1 28.70 18.11 7.36
C MET A 1 27.63 17.33 6.64
N SER A 2 27.89 16.08 6.28
CA SER A 2 26.87 15.22 5.65
C SER A 2 25.73 14.96 6.63
N THR A 3 24.51 14.84 6.11
CA THR A 3 23.33 14.59 6.95
C THR A 3 23.09 13.08 7.05
N SER A 4 22.91 12.58 8.27
CA SER A 4 22.57 11.17 8.51
C SER A 4 21.05 10.99 8.49
N LEU A 5 20.56 10.16 7.58
CA LEU A 5 19.16 9.83 7.44
C LEU A 5 18.89 8.36 7.74
N ARG A 6 17.65 8.04 8.10
CA ARG A 6 17.14 6.67 8.12
C ARG A 6 15.88 6.58 7.29
N ILE A 7 15.70 5.44 6.64
CA ILE A 7 14.47 5.10 5.94
C ILE A 7 13.85 3.94 6.70
N HIS A 8 12.76 4.23 7.41
CA HIS A 8 11.91 3.22 8.02
C HIS A 8 10.89 2.78 6.97
N GLY A 9 10.98 1.54 6.50
CA GLY A 9 10.08 1.05 5.45
C GLY A 9 9.30 -0.18 5.88
N ASP A 10 8.16 -0.43 5.24
CA ASP A 10 7.34 -1.63 5.51
C ASP A 10 8.13 -2.91 5.22
N ASN A 11 9.01 -2.85 4.22
CA ASN A 11 9.96 -3.88 3.87
C ASN A 11 11.17 -3.28 3.13
N ILE A 12 12.12 -4.13 2.72
CA ILE A 12 13.36 -3.69 2.08
C ILE A 12 13.13 -3.04 0.71
N ILE A 13 12.15 -3.50 -0.06
CA ILE A 13 11.83 -2.94 -1.38
C ILE A 13 11.34 -1.51 -1.26
N GLU A 14 10.49 -1.22 -0.27
CA GLU A 14 10.02 0.15 -0.05
C GLU A 14 11.13 1.06 0.51
N CYS A 15 12.06 0.51 1.30
CA CYS A 15 13.25 1.23 1.71
C CYS A 15 14.13 1.61 0.51
N GLU A 16 14.38 0.66 -0.39
CA GLU A 16 15.22 0.86 -1.58
C GLU A 16 14.55 1.82 -2.58
N ARG A 17 13.23 1.69 -2.82
CA ARG A 17 12.48 2.65 -3.65
C ARG A 17 12.64 4.08 -3.14
N MET A 18 12.56 4.28 -1.83
CA MET A 18 12.79 5.59 -1.23
C MET A 18 14.25 6.04 -1.36
N LEU A 19 15.22 5.14 -1.15
CA LEU A 19 16.65 5.44 -1.34
C LEU A 19 16.94 5.94 -2.77
N ILE A 20 16.44 5.24 -3.78
CA ILE A 20 16.59 5.59 -5.19
C ILE A 20 15.85 6.89 -5.51
N LEU A 21 14.64 7.11 -4.97
CA LEU A 21 13.93 8.37 -5.12
C LEU A 21 14.74 9.55 -4.57
N ILE A 22 15.35 9.41 -3.39
CA ILE A 22 16.23 10.44 -2.82
C ILE A 22 17.42 10.68 -3.73
N ALA A 23 18.15 9.64 -4.13
CA ALA A 23 19.33 9.78 -4.98
C ALA A 23 19.00 10.50 -6.29
N ASN A 24 17.93 10.09 -6.97
CA ASN A 24 17.46 10.73 -8.20
C ASN A 24 17.05 12.20 -7.98
N SER A 25 16.44 12.51 -6.84
CA SER A 25 16.05 13.89 -6.47
C SER A 25 17.25 14.84 -6.36
N PHE A 26 18.41 14.31 -6.00
CA PHE A 26 19.67 15.05 -5.93
C PHE A 26 20.55 14.85 -7.18
N SER A 27 20.09 14.09 -8.18
CA SER A 27 20.90 13.68 -9.35
C SER A 27 22.22 13.01 -8.93
N ALA A 28 22.18 12.28 -7.81
CA ALA A 28 23.33 11.72 -7.14
C ALA A 28 23.41 10.20 -7.31
N THR A 29 24.58 9.64 -7.01
CA THR A 29 24.83 8.20 -7.06
C THR A 29 24.66 7.55 -5.69
N VAL A 30 24.18 6.31 -5.67
CA VAL A 30 24.08 5.48 -4.47
C VAL A 30 25.28 4.55 -4.41
N GLN A 31 25.99 4.57 -3.28
CA GLN A 31 27.13 3.68 -3.05
C GLN A 31 26.88 2.86 -1.77
N PRO A 32 26.93 1.53 -1.83
CA PRO A 32 26.79 0.70 -0.64
C PRO A 32 27.98 0.92 0.29
N VAL A 33 27.70 1.00 1.58
CA VAL A 33 28.69 1.05 2.66
C VAL A 33 28.74 -0.31 3.32
N ILE A 34 29.93 -0.72 3.73
CA ILE A 34 30.12 -1.93 4.51
C ILE A 34 29.30 -1.83 5.81
N SER A 35 28.23 -2.62 5.92
CA SER A 35 27.36 -2.68 7.08
C SER A 35 26.79 -4.09 7.27
N PRO A 36 26.18 -4.40 8.44
CA PRO A 36 25.45 -5.65 8.61
C PRO A 36 24.32 -5.76 7.58
N PRO A 37 24.10 -6.93 6.95
CA PRO A 37 23.19 -7.04 5.81
C PRO A 37 21.71 -6.86 6.20
N TYR A 38 21.36 -6.96 7.49
CA TYR A 38 20.01 -6.69 8.00
C TYR A 38 19.73 -5.19 8.26
N ILE A 39 20.76 -4.34 8.24
CA ILE A 39 20.67 -2.87 8.26
C ILE A 39 21.64 -2.34 7.18
N PRO A 40 21.28 -2.46 5.90
CA PRO A 40 22.15 -1.99 4.83
C PRO A 40 22.30 -0.47 4.90
N ARG A 41 23.52 0.00 4.63
CA ARG A 41 23.89 1.42 4.67
C ARG A 41 24.37 1.87 3.31
N TYR A 42 24.07 3.11 2.98
CA TYR A 42 24.42 3.72 1.70
C TYR A 42 24.92 5.14 1.89
N GLU A 43 25.81 5.56 1.01
CA GLU A 43 26.17 6.96 0.80
C GLU A 43 25.51 7.46 -0.48
N ILE A 44 24.88 8.62 -0.40
CA ILE A 44 24.43 9.37 -1.58
C ILE A 44 25.45 10.45 -1.86
N ARG A 45 26.07 10.39 -3.04
CA ARG A 45 27.14 11.29 -3.47
C ARG A 45 26.81 11.99 -4.78
N ASP A 46 26.96 13.31 -4.77
CA ASP A 46 27.01 14.12 -5.98
C ASP A 46 28.49 14.30 -6.34
N GLU A 47 28.93 13.64 -7.42
CA GLU A 47 30.35 13.48 -7.76
C GLU A 47 31.17 12.97 -6.55
N SER A 48 32.06 13.80 -5.98
CA SER A 48 32.85 13.48 -4.79
C SER A 48 32.19 13.87 -3.47
N ASP A 49 31.16 14.71 -3.51
CA ASP A 49 30.56 15.32 -2.32
C ASP A 49 29.55 14.40 -1.68
N LEU A 50 29.80 14.06 -0.41
CA LEU A 50 28.88 13.26 0.40
C LEU A 50 27.70 14.10 0.85
N LEU A 51 26.52 13.82 0.30
CA LEU A 51 25.27 14.49 0.67
C LEU A 51 24.66 13.85 1.90
N PHE A 52 24.45 12.53 1.84
CA PHE A 52 23.76 11.76 2.88
C PHE A 52 24.45 10.44 3.17
N THR A 53 24.41 10.03 4.43
CA THR A 53 24.57 8.64 4.84
C THR A 53 23.20 8.12 5.25
N ILE A 54 22.76 6.99 4.69
CA ILE A 54 21.41 6.46 4.87
C ILE A 54 21.46 5.04 5.41
N GLU A 55 20.75 4.76 6.49
CA GLU A 55 20.46 3.39 6.95
C GLU A 55 19.05 2.97 6.55
N LEU A 56 18.88 1.74 6.05
CA LEU A 56 17.56 1.18 5.75
C LEU A 56 17.09 0.30 6.91
N LEU A 57 15.91 0.61 7.44
CA LEU A 57 15.28 -0.07 8.56
C LEU A 57 13.97 -0.72 8.10
N ALA A 58 14.09 -1.93 7.53
CA ALA A 58 12.97 -2.69 6.97
C ALA A 58 12.12 -3.38 8.04
N GLY A 59 10.80 -3.25 7.92
CA GLY A 59 9.81 -3.82 8.82
C GLY A 59 9.50 -2.89 10.00
N TYR A 60 8.24 -2.46 10.13
CA TYR A 60 7.81 -1.60 11.24
C TYR A 60 7.73 -2.35 12.58
N GLY A 61 7.86 -1.61 13.68
CA GLY A 61 7.57 -2.08 15.05
C GLY A 61 8.63 -2.99 15.68
N ARG A 62 9.75 -3.24 14.99
CA ARG A 62 10.81 -4.14 15.46
C ARG A 62 12.08 -3.43 15.92
N TRP A 63 12.26 -2.16 15.59
CA TRP A 63 13.50 -1.39 15.83
C TRP A 63 13.57 -0.76 17.24
N ASN A 64 12.96 -1.42 18.23
CA ASN A 64 12.71 -0.92 19.59
C ASN A 64 11.97 0.42 19.65
N ILE A 65 11.27 0.76 18.56
CA ILE A 65 10.35 1.89 18.43
C ILE A 65 9.08 1.41 17.74
N ASN A 66 7.98 2.11 17.97
CA ASN A 66 6.73 1.91 17.27
C ASN A 66 6.28 3.25 16.67
N LEU A 67 6.53 3.44 15.38
CA LEU A 67 6.19 4.70 14.70
C LEU A 67 4.69 4.97 14.75
N GLN A 68 3.83 3.96 14.68
CA GLN A 68 2.39 4.15 14.77
C GLN A 68 1.98 4.68 16.15
N GLU A 69 2.55 4.16 17.23
CA GLU A 69 2.32 4.67 18.60
C GLU A 69 2.89 6.08 18.78
N ILE A 70 4.07 6.36 18.22
CA ILE A 70 4.66 7.71 18.21
C ILE A 70 3.69 8.68 17.52
N LEU A 71 3.24 8.39 16.29
CA LEU A 71 2.30 9.26 15.57
C LEU A 71 0.98 9.44 16.33
N GLN A 72 0.46 8.39 16.96
CA GLN A 72 -0.74 8.49 17.80
C GLN A 72 -0.54 9.41 19.01
N ALA A 73 0.63 9.42 19.63
CA ALA A 73 0.96 10.33 20.73
C ALA A 73 0.93 11.81 20.28
N TYR A 74 1.21 12.07 19.00
CA TYR A 74 1.07 13.38 18.38
C TYR A 74 -0.34 13.65 17.80
N GLY A 75 -1.30 12.75 18.03
CA GLY A 75 -2.71 12.95 17.67
C GLY A 75 -3.12 12.33 16.34
N ALA A 76 -2.31 11.44 15.74
CA ALA A 76 -2.72 10.71 14.55
C ALA A 76 -3.92 9.79 14.85
N PRO A 77 -4.96 9.78 14.01
CA PRO A 77 -6.19 9.06 14.32
C PRO A 77 -6.11 7.55 14.14
N LEU A 78 -5.16 7.03 13.35
CA LEU A 78 -5.09 5.61 12.98
C LEU A 78 -3.67 5.06 13.08
N ARG A 79 -3.54 3.79 13.46
CA ARG A 79 -2.28 3.01 13.38
C ARG A 79 -2.07 2.42 11.99
N GLU A 80 -1.97 3.28 10.99
CA GLU A 80 -1.60 2.86 9.63
C GLU A 80 -0.15 3.25 9.33
N ALA A 81 0.64 2.27 8.89
CA ALA A 81 2.00 2.48 8.42
C ALA A 81 2.01 2.93 6.96
N THR A 82 2.85 3.89 6.58
CA THR A 82 3.15 4.20 5.17
C THR A 82 4.20 3.22 4.62
N ASP A 83 4.48 3.24 3.33
CA ASP A 83 5.49 2.33 2.77
C ASP A 83 6.91 2.73 3.20
N ALA A 84 7.18 4.03 3.31
CA ALA A 84 8.43 4.55 3.86
C ALA A 84 8.23 5.85 4.68
N ILE A 85 9.05 6.04 5.70
CA ILE A 85 9.21 7.27 6.48
C ILE A 85 10.70 7.61 6.53
N VAL A 86 11.06 8.80 6.06
CA VAL A 86 12.42 9.33 6.13
C VAL A 86 12.58 10.15 7.40
N THR A 87 13.61 9.84 8.16
CA THR A 87 13.98 10.56 9.37
C THR A 87 15.41 11.07 9.30
N ARG A 88 15.71 12.12 10.08
CA ARG A 88 17.06 12.65 10.30
C ARG A 88 17.52 12.26 11.69
N ILE A 89 18.75 11.76 11.80
CA ILE A 89 19.42 11.54 13.09
C ILE A 89 19.94 12.90 13.58
N LEU A 90 19.56 13.31 14.79
CA LEU A 90 20.05 14.53 15.41
C LEU A 90 21.44 14.25 16.04
N LEU A 91 22.42 15.12 15.79
CA LEU A 91 23.83 14.86 16.15
C LEU A 91 24.10 14.89 17.67
N ASP A 92 23.31 15.68 18.41
CA ASP A 92 23.57 15.98 19.83
C ASP A 92 22.70 15.16 20.79
N GLU A 93 21.73 14.40 20.28
CA GLU A 93 20.78 13.62 21.08
C GLU A 93 20.49 12.27 20.40
N PRO A 94 20.17 11.20 21.15
CA PRO A 94 19.71 9.93 20.57
C PRO A 94 18.25 10.06 20.10
N GLN A 95 18.00 11.04 19.24
CA GLN A 95 16.69 11.37 18.70
C GLN A 95 16.69 11.38 17.18
N GLU A 96 15.53 11.05 16.63
CA GLU A 96 15.22 11.16 15.22
C GLU A 96 14.10 12.17 15.00
N GLU A 97 14.21 12.93 13.92
CA GLU A 97 13.19 13.86 13.42
C GLU A 97 12.52 13.26 12.17
N ILE A 98 11.18 13.18 12.15
CA ILE A 98 10.44 12.77 10.94
C ILE A 98 10.41 13.91 9.92
N LEU A 99 10.81 13.63 8.67
CA LEU A 99 10.86 14.63 7.59
C LEU A 99 9.76 14.44 6.54
N LEU A 100 9.53 13.19 6.11
CA LEU A 100 8.71 12.87 4.95
C LEU A 100 8.18 11.45 5.04
N ALA A 101 6.92 11.25 4.68
CA ALA A 101 6.33 9.93 4.47
C ALA A 101 6.01 9.74 2.97
N CYS A 102 6.27 8.54 2.46
CA CYS A 102 5.99 8.16 1.09
C CYS A 102 5.19 6.85 1.02
N GLU A 103 4.36 6.77 -0.01
CA GLU A 103 3.61 5.58 -0.40
C GLU A 103 3.86 5.30 -1.87
N PHE A 104 4.11 4.05 -2.21
CA PHE A 104 4.36 3.57 -3.56
C PHE A 104 3.28 2.58 -3.97
N SER A 105 2.65 2.79 -5.13
CA SER A 105 1.63 1.88 -5.62
C SER A 105 1.67 1.66 -7.12
N SER A 106 2.08 0.46 -7.48
CA SER A 106 1.98 -0.13 -8.82
C SER A 106 0.69 -0.95 -9.02
N ALA A 107 -0.14 -1.05 -7.98
CA ALA A 107 -1.38 -1.83 -8.04
C ALA A 107 -2.41 -1.15 -8.96
N LEU A 108 -3.19 -1.97 -9.68
CA LEU A 108 -4.31 -1.46 -10.48
C LEU A 108 -5.27 -0.67 -9.60
N SER A 109 -5.48 0.60 -9.97
CA SER A 109 -6.43 1.51 -9.32
C SER A 109 -7.87 1.08 -9.58
N ALA A 110 -8.37 0.08 -8.85
CA ALA A 110 -9.72 -0.45 -9.01
C ALA A 110 -10.41 -0.77 -7.67
N GLY A 111 -11.67 -0.36 -7.54
CA GLY A 111 -12.51 -0.64 -6.36
C GLY A 111 -11.86 -0.16 -5.06
N ASN A 112 -11.97 -0.99 -4.01
CA ASN A 112 -11.50 -0.68 -2.66
C ASN A 112 -10.00 -0.32 -2.60
N GLN A 113 -9.20 -0.77 -3.56
CA GLN A 113 -7.77 -0.43 -3.62
C GLN A 113 -7.55 1.08 -3.82
N ALA A 114 -8.45 1.76 -4.52
CA ALA A 114 -8.28 3.16 -4.86
C ALA A 114 -8.30 4.09 -3.63
N TRP A 115 -9.06 3.75 -2.58
CA TRP A 115 -9.17 4.57 -1.35
C TRP A 115 -8.48 3.95 -0.14
N GLN A 116 -7.89 2.75 -0.24
CA GLN A 116 -7.24 2.10 0.91
C GLN A 116 -6.07 2.91 1.49
N ARG A 117 -5.44 3.79 0.71
CA ARG A 117 -4.32 4.65 1.13
C ARG A 117 -4.76 5.93 1.85
N SER A 118 -6.05 6.26 1.84
CA SER A 118 -6.55 7.48 2.47
C SER A 118 -6.33 7.49 3.99
N GLY A 119 -6.28 6.32 4.65
CA GLY A 119 -5.96 6.21 6.08
C GLY A 119 -4.55 6.68 6.38
N ARG A 120 -3.55 6.08 5.71
CA ARG A 120 -2.14 6.46 5.74
C ARG A 120 -1.90 7.96 5.48
N ALA A 121 -2.51 8.49 4.41
CA ALA A 121 -2.40 9.90 4.05
C ALA A 121 -2.99 10.82 5.13
N LEU A 122 -4.18 10.48 5.66
CA LEU A 122 -4.83 11.24 6.72
C LEU A 122 -4.03 11.19 8.03
N THR A 123 -3.47 10.03 8.38
CA THR A 123 -2.61 9.86 9.56
C THR A 123 -1.44 10.83 9.53
N CYS A 124 -0.73 10.92 8.40
CA CYS A 124 0.39 11.86 8.24
C CYS A 124 -0.09 13.31 8.25
N ALA A 125 -1.16 13.61 7.52
CA ALA A 125 -1.69 14.97 7.42
C ALA A 125 -2.17 15.52 8.76
N ALA A 126 -2.81 14.71 9.60
CA ALA A 126 -3.31 15.09 10.92
C ALA A 126 -2.21 15.45 11.94
N VAL A 127 -0.97 15.04 11.67
CA VAL A 127 0.19 15.34 12.52
C VAL A 127 1.26 16.16 11.79
N GLY A 128 0.90 16.77 10.66
CA GLY A 128 1.75 17.73 9.96
C GLY A 128 2.94 17.11 9.19
N ILE A 129 2.96 15.80 8.96
CA ILE A 129 4.02 15.15 8.17
C ILE A 129 3.71 15.30 6.67
N PRO A 130 4.65 15.83 5.85
CA PRO A 130 4.55 15.77 4.39
C PRO A 130 4.33 14.34 3.90
N TYR A 131 3.33 14.14 3.03
CA TYR A 131 2.96 12.85 2.48
C TYR A 131 2.90 12.89 0.96
N LEU A 132 3.66 12.02 0.31
CA LEU A 132 3.70 11.88 -1.15
C LEU A 132 3.23 10.49 -1.56
N TYR A 133 2.23 10.42 -2.44
CA TYR A 133 1.70 9.17 -2.96
C TYR A 133 2.12 8.96 -4.41
N PHE A 134 3.16 8.15 -4.64
CA PHE A 134 3.62 7.77 -5.95
C PHE A 134 2.77 6.63 -6.50
N ALA A 135 2.00 6.89 -7.54
CA ALA A 135 1.03 5.95 -8.08
C ALA A 135 1.13 5.82 -9.59
N GLU A 136 0.89 4.61 -10.08
CA GLU A 136 0.77 4.35 -11.51
C GLU A 136 -0.68 4.49 -11.98
N ILE A 137 -0.87 5.01 -13.19
CA ILE A 137 -2.20 5.10 -13.82
C ILE A 137 -2.25 4.39 -15.18
N GLY A 138 -3.43 3.84 -15.49
CA GLY A 138 -3.74 3.31 -16.82
C GLY A 138 -3.24 1.89 -17.07
N GLY A 139 -2.88 1.14 -16.02
CA GLY A 139 -2.54 -0.28 -16.13
C GLY A 139 -3.74 -1.13 -16.55
N VAL A 140 -3.47 -2.27 -17.19
CA VAL A 140 -4.51 -3.15 -17.74
C VAL A 140 -4.90 -4.27 -16.77
N GLU A 141 -6.21 -4.45 -16.59
CA GLU A 141 -6.77 -5.64 -15.95
C GLU A 141 -6.79 -6.80 -16.94
N LEU A 142 -6.46 -7.99 -16.43
CA LEU A 142 -6.51 -9.23 -17.17
C LEU A 142 -7.73 -10.07 -16.76
N ASP A 143 -8.29 -10.84 -17.69
CA ASP A 143 -9.32 -11.85 -17.41
C ASP A 143 -8.73 -13.17 -16.87
N GLU A 144 -9.58 -14.19 -16.70
CA GLU A 144 -9.17 -15.51 -16.20
C GLU A 144 -8.17 -16.25 -17.11
N ASN A 145 -8.18 -15.94 -18.40
CA ASN A 145 -7.25 -16.48 -19.40
C ASN A 145 -6.03 -15.56 -19.60
N ARG A 146 -5.86 -14.57 -18.72
CA ARG A 146 -4.82 -13.53 -18.79
C ARG A 146 -4.89 -12.64 -20.04
N VAL A 147 -6.05 -12.55 -20.69
CA VAL A 147 -6.28 -11.63 -21.82
C VAL A 147 -6.62 -10.24 -21.29
N ILE A 148 -6.12 -9.19 -21.95
CA ILE A 148 -6.39 -7.80 -21.58
C ILE A 148 -7.89 -7.52 -21.66
N LYS A 149 -8.48 -7.13 -20.53
CA LYS A 149 -9.90 -6.82 -20.40
C LYS A 149 -10.18 -5.32 -20.57
N ALA A 150 -9.52 -4.49 -19.76
CA ALA A 150 -9.67 -3.04 -19.80
C ALA A 150 -8.58 -2.31 -18.99
N PRO A 151 -8.22 -1.07 -19.34
CA PRO A 151 -7.44 -0.21 -18.47
C PRO A 151 -8.24 0.14 -17.20
N ARG A 152 -7.55 0.27 -16.07
CA ARG A 152 -8.15 0.64 -14.77
C ARG A 152 -7.70 2.02 -14.33
N PHE A 153 -8.66 2.75 -13.77
CA PHE A 153 -8.50 4.13 -13.34
C PHE A 153 -9.20 4.34 -12.00
N PRO A 154 -8.63 5.17 -11.10
CA PRO A 154 -9.31 5.51 -9.86
C PRO A 154 -10.53 6.39 -10.14
N ASN A 155 -11.43 6.49 -9.16
CA ASN A 155 -12.49 7.49 -9.23
C ASN A 155 -11.87 8.90 -9.11
N PRO A 156 -12.35 9.93 -9.84
CA PRO A 156 -11.85 11.30 -9.74
C PRO A 156 -11.76 11.85 -8.32
N ILE A 157 -12.66 11.45 -7.41
CA ILE A 157 -12.64 11.94 -6.03
C ILE A 157 -11.36 11.55 -5.27
N ILE A 158 -10.68 10.49 -5.71
CA ILE A 158 -9.50 9.94 -5.04
C ILE A 158 -8.32 10.90 -5.17
N PRO A 159 -7.79 11.22 -6.37
CA PRO A 159 -6.75 12.24 -6.50
C PRO A 159 -7.19 13.59 -5.93
N PHE A 160 -8.47 13.95 -6.11
CA PHE A 160 -9.02 15.19 -5.56
C PHE A 160 -8.93 15.27 -4.03
N SER A 161 -9.12 14.16 -3.32
CA SER A 161 -9.10 14.14 -1.85
C SER A 161 -7.74 14.54 -1.25
N TYR A 162 -6.65 14.30 -1.97
CA TYR A 162 -5.31 14.72 -1.55
C TYR A 162 -5.15 16.25 -1.62
N LEU A 163 -5.70 16.88 -2.67
CA LEU A 163 -5.72 18.34 -2.81
C LEU A 163 -6.49 19.00 -1.66
N THR A 164 -7.67 18.46 -1.34
CA THR A 164 -8.46 18.97 -0.22
C THR A 164 -7.78 18.72 1.11
N ALA A 165 -7.16 17.55 1.31
CA ALA A 165 -6.41 17.26 2.53
C ALA A 165 -5.24 18.23 2.70
N SER A 166 -4.48 18.50 1.63
CA SER A 166 -3.38 19.47 1.67
C SER A 166 -3.84 20.84 2.17
N LYS A 167 -4.97 21.34 1.65
CA LYS A 167 -5.54 22.64 2.03
C LYS A 167 -6.10 22.65 3.45
N LEU A 168 -6.88 21.62 3.81
CA LEU A 168 -7.60 21.55 5.09
C LEU A 168 -6.65 21.33 6.29
N PHE A 169 -5.64 20.46 6.12
CA PHE A 169 -4.65 20.16 7.15
C PHE A 169 -3.40 21.04 7.07
N ARG A 170 -3.29 21.87 6.02
CA ARG A 170 -2.17 22.81 5.78
C ARG A 170 -0.82 22.09 5.83
N VAL A 171 -0.73 21.02 5.05
CA VAL A 171 0.43 20.12 4.95
C VAL A 171 0.54 19.63 3.52
N ILE A 172 1.74 19.28 3.07
CA ILE A 172 1.93 18.69 1.74
C ILE A 172 1.32 17.28 1.79
N CYS A 173 0.26 17.05 1.02
CA CYS A 173 -0.37 15.75 0.87
C CYS A 173 -0.79 15.58 -0.59
N LEU A 174 0.12 15.09 -1.44
CA LEU A 174 -0.05 15.14 -2.90
C LEU A 174 0.11 13.75 -3.54
N PRO A 175 -0.72 13.43 -4.54
CA PRO A 175 -0.52 12.27 -5.38
C PRO A 175 0.41 12.64 -6.56
N ILE A 176 1.37 11.78 -6.85
CA ILE A 176 2.33 11.93 -7.94
C ILE A 176 2.14 10.75 -8.88
N TYR A 177 1.67 11.02 -10.09
CA TYR A 177 1.36 9.98 -11.04
C TYR A 177 2.48 9.71 -12.03
N SER A 178 2.59 8.46 -12.44
CA SER A 178 3.38 7.98 -13.57
C SER A 178 2.55 7.03 -14.43
N ALA A 179 2.98 6.78 -15.66
CA ALA A 179 2.35 5.77 -16.50
C ALA A 179 2.62 4.38 -15.93
N SER A 180 1.58 3.55 -15.79
CA SER A 180 1.82 2.14 -15.49
C SER A 180 2.62 1.49 -16.62
N PRO A 181 3.59 0.58 -16.33
CA PRO A 181 4.30 -0.19 -17.33
C PRO A 181 3.34 -0.86 -18.34
N SER A 182 2.18 -1.29 -17.85
CA SER A 182 1.15 -1.95 -18.65
C SER A 182 0.16 -1.01 -19.35
N SER A 183 0.44 0.29 -19.39
CA SER A 183 -0.45 1.27 -20.01
C SER A 183 -0.33 1.33 -21.53
N LEU A 184 -1.50 1.37 -22.20
CA LEU A 184 -1.62 1.60 -23.64
C LEU A 184 -1.01 2.94 -24.05
N LYS A 185 -0.33 2.99 -25.21
CA LYS A 185 0.24 4.22 -25.79
C LYS A 185 -0.77 5.38 -25.87
N THR A 186 -2.02 5.10 -26.26
CA THR A 186 -3.09 6.11 -26.33
C THR A 186 -3.47 6.67 -24.96
N ILE A 187 -3.36 5.87 -23.90
CA ILE A 187 -3.60 6.32 -22.53
C ILE A 187 -2.42 7.15 -22.04
N ARG A 188 -1.17 6.72 -22.30
CA ARG A 188 0.04 7.48 -21.97
C ARG A 188 0.00 8.90 -22.55
N VAL A 189 -0.29 9.03 -23.85
CA VAL A 189 -0.42 10.35 -24.51
C VAL A 189 -1.50 11.21 -23.87
N ARG A 190 -2.64 10.61 -23.47
CA ARG A 190 -3.74 11.36 -22.86
C ARG A 190 -3.40 11.89 -21.46
N PHE A 191 -2.60 11.15 -20.70
CA PHE A 191 -2.23 11.49 -19.33
C PHE A 191 -0.84 12.13 -19.21
N ASP A 192 -0.14 12.37 -20.32
CA ASP A 192 1.22 12.92 -20.34
C ASP A 192 1.37 14.17 -19.46
N GLN A 193 0.43 15.11 -19.58
CA GLN A 193 0.42 16.35 -18.80
C GLN A 193 0.31 16.15 -17.27
N VAL A 194 -0.19 15.00 -16.80
CA VAL A 194 -0.40 14.74 -15.36
C VAL A 194 0.77 14.01 -14.71
N PHE A 195 1.71 13.46 -15.49
CA PHE A 195 2.86 12.78 -14.92
C PHE A 195 3.78 13.78 -14.24
N GLY A 196 4.20 13.48 -13.01
CA GLY A 196 4.82 14.45 -12.11
C GLY A 196 6.07 13.96 -11.39
N LEU A 197 6.74 12.93 -11.91
CA LEU A 197 7.91 12.34 -11.23
C LEU A 197 9.02 13.37 -11.01
N GLU A 198 9.29 14.21 -12.02
CA GLU A 198 10.34 15.24 -11.94
C GLU A 198 10.00 16.31 -10.88
N GLU A 199 8.77 16.83 -10.87
CA GLU A 199 8.35 17.77 -9.83
C GLU A 199 8.30 17.12 -8.45
N GLY A 200 7.92 15.84 -8.38
CA GLY A 200 8.00 15.04 -7.15
C GLY A 200 9.41 14.95 -6.59
N GLN A 201 10.39 14.67 -7.45
CA GLN A 201 11.81 14.64 -7.10
C GLN A 201 12.31 16.00 -6.60
N ARG A 202 11.95 17.10 -7.29
CA ARG A 202 12.29 18.45 -6.83
C ARG A 202 11.69 18.76 -5.46
N LEU A 203 10.45 18.35 -5.21
CA LEU A 203 9.80 18.55 -3.92
C LEU A 203 10.48 17.74 -2.81
N VAL A 204 10.86 16.49 -3.06
CA VAL A 204 11.66 15.67 -2.13
C VAL A 204 13.00 16.35 -1.82
N LYS A 205 13.69 16.86 -2.85
CA LYS A 205 14.94 17.63 -2.68
C LYS A 205 14.74 18.82 -1.75
N CYS A 206 13.68 19.60 -1.94
CA CYS A 206 13.38 20.77 -1.11
C CYS A 206 13.10 20.39 0.35
N ILE A 207 12.30 19.35 0.58
CA ILE A 207 11.96 18.87 1.94
C ILE A 207 13.21 18.38 2.67
N LEU A 208 14.01 17.51 2.05
CA LEU A 208 15.18 16.91 2.70
C LEU A 208 16.34 17.90 2.85
N GLY A 209 16.52 18.78 1.86
CA GLY A 209 17.51 19.87 1.89
C GLY A 209 17.12 21.03 2.80
N ASN A 210 15.91 21.04 3.36
CA ASN A 210 15.34 22.13 4.14
C ASN A 210 15.45 23.48 3.42
N THR A 211 15.18 23.49 2.11
CA THR A 211 15.19 24.69 1.27
C THR A 211 13.77 25.20 1.06
N LEU A 212 13.64 26.45 0.60
CA LEU A 212 12.35 26.97 0.17
C LEU A 212 11.78 26.06 -0.93
N ILE A 213 10.52 25.68 -0.79
CA ILE A 213 9.80 24.92 -1.80
C ILE A 213 9.67 25.82 -3.05
N ASP A 214 10.13 25.30 -4.18
CA ASP A 214 9.99 25.94 -5.48
C ASP A 214 8.57 25.75 -6.06
N ASP A 215 8.37 26.03 -7.35
CA ASP A 215 7.07 25.88 -7.99
C ASP A 215 6.61 24.41 -8.19
N SER A 216 7.36 23.42 -7.68
CA SER A 216 7.01 22.00 -7.77
C SER A 216 5.70 21.67 -7.05
N TYR A 217 5.44 22.31 -5.91
CA TYR A 217 4.18 22.10 -5.17
C TYR A 217 2.97 22.58 -5.97
N GLU A 218 3.03 23.79 -6.54
CA GLU A 218 1.97 24.33 -7.38
C GLU A 218 1.78 23.49 -8.65
N LYS A 219 2.87 23.09 -9.33
CA LYS A 219 2.81 22.23 -10.52
C LYS A 219 2.19 20.88 -10.22
N LEU A 220 2.58 20.22 -9.12
CA LEU A 220 1.99 18.94 -8.70
C LEU A 220 0.51 19.10 -8.33
N THR A 221 0.15 20.20 -7.67
CA THR A 221 -1.25 20.53 -7.38
C THR A 221 -2.07 20.67 -8.67
N GLN A 222 -1.53 21.37 -9.67
CA GLN A 222 -2.17 21.50 -10.99
C GLN A 222 -2.29 20.16 -11.71
N LYS A 223 -1.25 19.31 -11.68
CA LYS A 223 -1.27 17.96 -12.26
C LYS A 223 -2.31 17.05 -11.59
N ALA A 224 -2.42 17.10 -10.26
CA ALA A 224 -3.41 16.37 -9.49
C ALA A 224 -4.86 16.87 -9.73
N LEU A 225 -5.04 18.16 -10.04
CA LEU A 225 -6.33 18.66 -10.51
C LEU A 225 -6.63 18.20 -11.95
N ALA A 226 -5.64 18.30 -12.86
CA ALA A 226 -5.78 17.89 -14.25
C ALA A 226 -6.13 16.40 -14.39
N ILE A 227 -5.54 15.51 -13.58
CA ILE A 227 -5.91 14.10 -13.59
C ILE A 227 -7.34 13.87 -13.10
N THR A 228 -7.79 14.63 -12.10
CA THR A 228 -9.18 14.61 -11.62
C THR A 228 -10.14 14.97 -12.75
N GLU A 229 -9.82 16.03 -13.50
CA GLU A 229 -10.60 16.49 -14.64
C GLU A 229 -10.63 15.45 -15.77
N ILE A 230 -9.47 14.96 -16.22
CA ILE A 230 -9.37 13.92 -17.26
C ILE A 230 -10.16 12.67 -16.88
N LEU A 231 -10.01 12.18 -15.65
CA LEU A 231 -10.72 11.01 -15.15
C LEU A 231 -12.23 11.22 -15.16
N SER A 232 -12.67 12.43 -14.78
CA SER A 232 -14.09 12.76 -14.80
C SER A 232 -14.62 12.78 -16.23
N GLU A 233 -13.90 13.40 -17.17
CA GLU A 233 -14.28 13.53 -18.58
C GLU A 233 -14.43 12.17 -19.28
N GLN A 234 -13.56 11.21 -18.96
CA GLN A 234 -13.59 9.87 -19.53
C GLN A 234 -14.83 9.05 -19.16
N ARG A 235 -15.56 9.42 -18.10
CA ARG A 235 -16.77 8.69 -17.72
C ARG A 235 -17.87 8.90 -18.75
N GLN A 236 -18.38 7.80 -19.30
CA GLN A 236 -19.50 7.80 -20.25
C GLN A 236 -20.80 8.37 -19.64
N ARG A 237 -20.98 8.22 -18.33
CA ARG A 237 -22.16 8.70 -17.60
C ARG A 237 -21.83 10.02 -16.90
N ILE A 238 -22.78 10.96 -16.89
CA ILE A 238 -22.70 12.17 -16.07
C ILE A 238 -23.05 11.79 -14.63
N ASP A 239 -22.09 11.17 -13.95
CA ASP A 239 -22.23 10.66 -12.59
C ASP A 239 -21.11 11.13 -11.66
N THR A 240 -20.35 12.15 -12.07
CA THR A 240 -19.34 12.88 -11.28
C THR A 240 -19.40 14.37 -11.59
N LEU A 241 -18.74 15.19 -10.76
CA LEU A 241 -18.43 16.58 -11.13
C LEU A 241 -17.56 16.62 -12.41
N ARG A 242 -17.61 17.73 -13.15
CA ARG A 242 -16.95 17.90 -14.46
C ARG A 242 -16.22 19.24 -14.57
N GLN A 243 -15.04 19.21 -15.19
CA GLN A 243 -14.30 20.42 -15.59
C GLN A 243 -14.14 21.40 -14.42
N LYS A 244 -14.50 22.68 -14.63
CA LYS A 244 -14.40 23.78 -13.67
C LYS A 244 -15.10 23.52 -12.33
N GLN A 245 -16.06 22.60 -12.28
CA GLN A 245 -16.70 22.21 -11.03
C GLN A 245 -15.68 21.67 -10.01
N TRP A 246 -14.63 20.95 -10.45
CA TRP A 246 -13.58 20.49 -9.55
C TRP A 246 -12.75 21.65 -9.00
N THR A 247 -12.38 22.59 -9.87
CA THR A 247 -11.64 23.81 -9.46
C THR A 247 -12.46 24.64 -8.48
N GLU A 248 -13.74 24.88 -8.78
CA GLU A 248 -14.67 25.60 -7.91
C GLU A 248 -14.79 24.90 -6.55
N PHE A 249 -14.98 23.57 -6.55
CA PHE A 249 -15.13 22.78 -5.34
C PHE A 249 -13.85 22.77 -4.48
N LEU A 250 -12.67 22.79 -5.09
CA LEU A 250 -11.38 22.90 -4.38
C LEU A 250 -11.20 24.27 -3.72
N ASN A 251 -11.71 25.33 -4.36
CA ASN A 251 -11.58 26.70 -3.88
C ASN A 251 -12.46 27.01 -2.67
N LEU A 252 -13.50 26.20 -2.40
CA LEU A 252 -14.29 26.30 -1.18
C LEU A 252 -13.43 26.01 0.05
N GLU A 253 -13.58 26.82 1.10
CA GLU A 253 -12.73 26.78 2.29
C GLU A 253 -13.35 25.92 3.39
N THR A 254 -14.66 25.97 3.56
CA THR A 254 -15.37 25.28 4.64
C THR A 254 -16.26 24.16 4.13
N SER A 255 -16.55 23.21 5.00
CA SER A 255 -17.45 22.11 4.66
C SER A 255 -18.90 22.54 4.48
N GLY A 256 -19.33 23.62 5.16
CA GLY A 256 -20.63 24.24 4.92
C GLY A 256 -20.75 24.80 3.50
N GLN A 257 -19.72 25.51 3.02
CA GLN A 257 -19.67 26.02 1.65
C GLN A 257 -19.72 24.87 0.62
N LYS A 258 -18.95 23.80 0.85
CA LYS A 258 -18.97 22.59 0.02
C LYS A 258 -20.35 21.96 -0.09
N ALA A 259 -21.08 21.86 1.04
CA ALA A 259 -22.42 21.30 1.04
C ALA A 259 -23.44 22.15 0.27
N ILE A 260 -23.42 23.48 0.47
CA ILE A 260 -24.29 24.41 -0.26
C ILE A 260 -24.02 24.33 -1.76
N TRP A 261 -22.75 24.27 -2.15
CA TRP A 261 -22.37 24.16 -3.56
C TRP A 261 -22.85 22.83 -4.16
N LEU A 262 -22.75 21.72 -3.43
CA LEU A 262 -23.27 20.41 -3.87
C LEU A 262 -24.80 20.41 -4.00
N GLU A 263 -25.52 21.11 -3.12
CA GLU A 263 -26.97 21.29 -3.21
C GLU A 263 -27.38 22.01 -4.49
N GLN A 264 -26.66 23.07 -4.86
CA GLN A 264 -26.92 23.84 -6.08
C GLN A 264 -26.62 23.03 -7.36
N ASN A 265 -25.64 22.12 -7.30
CA ASN A 265 -25.22 21.30 -8.44
C ASN A 265 -25.95 19.93 -8.52
N GLN A 266 -26.85 19.62 -7.58
CA GLN A 266 -27.87 18.54 -7.58
C GLN A 266 -27.45 17.15 -8.11
N VAL A 267 -26.24 16.68 -7.85
CA VAL A 267 -25.88 15.30 -8.18
C VAL A 267 -26.55 14.36 -7.18
N LYS A 268 -27.72 13.80 -7.55
CA LYS A 268 -28.44 12.84 -6.70
C LYS A 268 -27.58 11.61 -6.44
N TRP A 269 -27.40 11.26 -5.18
CA TRP A 269 -26.71 10.03 -4.79
C TRP A 269 -27.57 8.80 -5.08
N SER A 270 -26.95 7.72 -5.55
CA SER A 270 -27.61 6.42 -5.63
C SER A 270 -26.67 5.31 -5.23
N LYS A 271 -27.07 4.49 -4.28
CA LYS A 271 -26.34 3.28 -3.94
C LYS A 271 -26.53 2.21 -5.02
N LYS A 272 -25.44 1.58 -5.47
CA LYS A 272 -25.56 0.31 -6.22
C LYS A 272 -26.12 -0.77 -5.28
N GLY A 273 -27.03 -1.61 -5.78
CA GLY A 273 -27.74 -2.63 -5.00
C GLY A 273 -26.78 -3.54 -4.22
N ALA A 274 -27.21 -3.97 -3.02
CA ALA A 274 -26.46 -4.86 -2.14
C ALA A 274 -26.67 -6.35 -2.49
N ASP A 275 -26.98 -6.68 -3.75
CA ASP A 275 -27.47 -7.99 -4.18
C ASP A 275 -26.49 -9.15 -3.89
N LYS A 276 -25.21 -8.82 -3.70
CA LYS A 276 -24.13 -9.77 -3.35
C LYS A 276 -23.89 -9.91 -1.85
N VAL A 277 -24.68 -9.26 -1.00
CA VAL A 277 -24.49 -9.19 0.45
C VAL A 277 -25.81 -9.54 1.15
N VAL A 278 -25.74 -10.39 2.17
CA VAL A 278 -26.90 -10.70 3.00
C VAL A 278 -27.27 -9.44 3.81
N ILE A 279 -28.48 -8.93 3.60
CA ILE A 279 -29.02 -7.73 4.25
C ILE A 279 -30.38 -8.00 4.90
N THR A 280 -30.71 -7.23 5.93
CA THR A 280 -32.01 -7.28 6.63
C THR A 280 -33.10 -6.56 5.84
N GLN A 281 -34.37 -6.80 6.20
CA GLN A 281 -35.49 -6.05 5.63
C GLN A 281 -35.50 -4.58 6.11
N THR A 282 -35.13 -4.33 7.36
CA THR A 282 -34.96 -2.97 7.92
C THR A 282 -33.92 -2.18 7.17
N PHE A 283 -32.81 -2.82 6.76
CA PHE A 283 -31.79 -2.14 5.96
C PHE A 283 -32.28 -1.74 4.57
N LYS A 284 -33.17 -2.53 3.94
CA LYS A 284 -33.80 -2.14 2.66
C LYS A 284 -34.66 -0.89 2.85
N GLN A 285 -35.43 -0.83 3.95
CA GLN A 285 -36.24 0.33 4.31
C GLN A 285 -35.36 1.55 4.66
N LEU A 286 -34.25 1.35 5.36
CA LEU A 286 -33.25 2.39 5.62
C LEU A 286 -32.72 2.98 4.31
N SER A 287 -32.33 2.11 3.37
CA SER A 287 -31.86 2.57 2.06
C SER A 287 -32.93 3.37 1.32
N GLN A 288 -34.21 3.00 1.43
CA GLN A 288 -35.32 3.74 0.84
C GLN A 288 -35.52 5.11 1.52
N LEU A 289 -35.48 5.17 2.85
CA LEU A 289 -35.56 6.42 3.61
C LEU A 289 -34.51 7.44 3.15
N PHE A 290 -33.27 6.99 2.97
CA PHE A 290 -32.19 7.87 2.48
C PHE A 290 -32.42 8.36 1.04
N GLN A 291 -33.05 7.55 0.18
CA GLN A 291 -33.45 8.00 -1.16
C GLN A 291 -34.57 9.05 -1.08
N GLU A 292 -35.54 8.89 -0.19
CA GLU A 292 -36.66 9.82 0.03
C GLU A 292 -36.25 11.15 0.70
N ILE A 293 -35.18 11.14 1.49
CA ILE A 293 -34.56 12.36 2.03
C ILE A 293 -33.91 13.18 0.91
N GLY A 294 -33.45 12.53 -0.17
CA GLY A 294 -32.81 13.20 -1.30
C GLY A 294 -31.33 13.48 -1.06
N CYS A 295 -30.60 12.48 -0.56
CA CYS A 295 -29.16 12.59 -0.29
C CYS A 295 -28.37 13.03 -1.54
N LEU A 296 -27.37 13.88 -1.30
CA LEU A 296 -26.47 14.39 -2.34
C LEU A 296 -25.24 13.50 -2.47
N SER A 297 -24.75 13.37 -3.69
CA SER A 297 -23.50 12.69 -3.99
C SER A 297 -22.31 13.58 -3.63
N ILE A 298 -21.23 12.95 -3.18
CA ILE A 298 -19.95 13.61 -2.93
C ILE A 298 -19.03 13.27 -4.10
N GLY A 299 -18.97 14.14 -5.09
CA GLY A 299 -18.05 14.03 -6.22
C GLY A 299 -18.36 12.94 -7.26
N ALA A 300 -18.95 11.80 -6.83
CA ALA A 300 -19.34 10.69 -7.69
C ALA A 300 -20.55 9.91 -7.15
N LYS A 301 -21.49 9.58 -8.03
CA LYS A 301 -22.81 9.04 -7.70
C LYS A 301 -22.78 7.69 -6.99
N ASP A 302 -21.83 6.85 -7.37
CA ASP A 302 -21.77 5.43 -7.00
C ASP A 302 -20.78 5.11 -5.87
N ILE A 303 -20.16 6.12 -5.29
CA ILE A 303 -19.33 5.97 -4.10
C ILE A 303 -20.25 5.76 -2.88
N PRO A 304 -19.86 4.90 -1.93
CA PRO A 304 -20.59 4.68 -0.68
C PRO A 304 -20.49 5.85 0.33
N LEU A 305 -20.52 7.08 -0.18
CA LEU A 305 -20.48 8.34 0.57
C LEU A 305 -21.61 9.24 0.06
N CYS A 306 -22.40 9.77 0.97
CA CYS A 306 -23.44 10.75 0.64
C CYS A 306 -23.51 11.87 1.68
N LEU A 307 -24.14 12.97 1.29
CA LEU A 307 -24.31 14.16 2.11
C LEU A 307 -25.80 14.42 2.35
N ILE A 308 -26.13 14.69 3.61
CA ILE A 308 -27.44 15.15 4.06
C ILE A 308 -27.30 16.58 4.53
N LEU A 309 -28.17 17.44 4.02
CA LEU A 309 -28.17 18.86 4.38
C LEU A 309 -28.72 19.03 5.79
N SER A 310 -28.20 20.02 6.53
CA SER A 310 -28.59 20.23 7.93
C SER A 310 -30.10 20.40 8.11
N HIS A 311 -30.77 21.10 7.20
CA HIS A 311 -32.22 21.29 7.22
C HIS A 311 -33.03 19.98 6.98
N GLN A 312 -32.39 18.91 6.50
CA GLN A 312 -32.99 17.59 6.31
C GLN A 312 -32.73 16.63 7.48
N CYS A 313 -31.81 16.97 8.39
CA CYS A 313 -31.46 16.10 9.51
C CYS A 313 -32.66 15.83 10.46
N GLN A 314 -33.56 16.80 10.64
CA GLN A 314 -34.81 16.58 11.40
C GLN A 314 -35.68 15.49 10.77
N LYS A 315 -35.86 15.53 9.45
CA LYS A 315 -36.62 14.50 8.69
C LYS A 315 -35.94 13.14 8.79
N LEU A 316 -34.60 13.09 8.74
CA LEU A 316 -33.85 11.86 8.96
C LEU A 316 -34.10 11.29 10.36
N ALA A 317 -34.01 12.12 11.40
CA ALA A 317 -34.21 11.71 12.78
C ALA A 317 -35.62 11.11 13.00
N GLU A 318 -36.66 11.74 12.45
CA GLU A 318 -38.04 11.23 12.48
C GLU A 318 -38.17 9.90 11.74
N GLY A 319 -37.58 9.78 10.55
CA GLY A 319 -37.59 8.54 9.75
C GLY A 319 -36.86 7.38 10.44
N LEU A 320 -35.71 7.65 11.08
CA LEU A 320 -34.97 6.65 11.84
C LEU A 320 -35.72 6.21 13.09
N MET A 321 -36.37 7.14 13.79
CA MET A 321 -37.21 6.83 14.95
C MET A 321 -38.41 5.97 14.55
N ALA A 322 -39.04 6.26 13.40
CA ALA A 322 -40.14 5.46 12.87
C ALA A 322 -39.68 4.05 12.43
N LEU A 323 -38.47 3.94 11.87
CA LEU A 323 -37.93 2.66 11.37
C LEU A 323 -37.43 1.74 12.50
N TYR A 324 -36.68 2.28 13.46
CA TYR A 324 -35.97 1.48 14.47
C TYR A 324 -36.60 1.55 15.87
N GLY A 325 -37.44 2.55 16.14
CA GLY A 325 -38.08 2.74 17.43
C GLY A 325 -37.07 2.75 18.58
N SER A 326 -37.37 1.98 19.64
CA SER A 326 -36.53 1.87 20.83
C SER A 326 -35.23 1.07 20.63
N SER A 327 -34.96 0.52 19.44
CA SER A 327 -33.72 -0.23 19.17
C SER A 327 -32.49 0.69 19.09
N ILE A 328 -32.71 1.97 18.81
CA ILE A 328 -31.70 3.03 18.82
C ILE A 328 -31.99 4.03 19.95
N SER A 329 -30.95 4.66 20.50
CA SER A 329 -31.11 5.53 21.65
C SER A 329 -31.77 6.87 21.29
N ALA A 330 -32.56 7.42 22.22
CA ALA A 330 -33.14 8.75 22.07
C ALA A 330 -32.07 9.85 21.96
N GLU A 331 -30.91 9.64 22.59
CA GLU A 331 -29.75 10.53 22.49
C GLU A 331 -29.20 10.60 21.07
N PHE A 332 -29.09 9.45 20.38
CA PHE A 332 -28.65 9.40 18.99
C PHE A 332 -29.64 10.11 18.06
N ILE A 333 -30.94 9.90 18.23
CA ILE A 333 -31.98 10.61 17.47
C ILE A 333 -31.91 12.13 17.72
N LYS A 334 -31.77 12.54 18.98
CA LYS A 334 -31.63 13.95 19.35
C LYS A 334 -30.36 14.56 18.74
N TRP A 335 -29.25 13.82 18.73
CA TRP A 335 -28.00 14.26 18.11
C TRP A 335 -28.23 14.59 16.63
N ILE A 336 -28.80 13.67 15.84
CA ILE A 336 -29.12 13.90 14.42
C ILE A 336 -30.00 15.15 14.26
N ALA A 337 -31.11 15.22 15.00
CA ALA A 337 -32.06 16.35 14.92
C ALA A 337 -31.42 17.71 15.25
N SER A 338 -30.37 17.72 16.08
CA SER A 338 -29.69 18.94 16.52
C SER A 338 -28.57 19.43 15.60
N LEU A 339 -28.23 18.67 14.54
CA LEU A 339 -27.11 19.01 13.66
C LEU A 339 -27.40 20.29 12.86
N ASN A 340 -26.56 21.30 13.07
CA ASN A 340 -26.57 22.56 12.32
C ASN A 340 -25.64 22.54 11.10
N LEU A 341 -24.72 21.58 11.04
CA LEU A 341 -23.82 21.34 9.92
C LEU A 341 -24.32 20.17 9.06
N PRO A 342 -23.89 20.10 7.78
CA PRO A 342 -24.15 18.95 6.93
C PRO A 342 -23.65 17.64 7.57
N LEU A 343 -24.42 16.57 7.37
CA LEU A 343 -24.07 15.23 7.82
C LEU A 343 -23.53 14.42 6.65
N ILE A 344 -22.30 13.93 6.77
CA ILE A 344 -21.75 12.96 5.82
C ILE A 344 -22.13 11.56 6.30
N VAL A 345 -22.68 10.75 5.40
CA VAL A 345 -23.06 9.37 5.71
C VAL A 345 -22.25 8.40 4.86
N ILE A 346 -21.60 7.46 5.55
CA ILE A 346 -20.67 6.49 4.97
C ILE A 346 -21.28 5.10 5.07
N TRP A 347 -21.41 4.43 3.93
CA TRP A 347 -22.04 3.11 3.86
C TRP A 347 -20.97 2.02 3.81
N ILE A 348 -20.74 1.37 4.93
CA ILE A 348 -19.68 0.39 5.06
C ILE A 348 -20.29 -1.00 5.01
N THR A 349 -19.93 -1.74 3.96
CA THR A 349 -20.21 -3.17 3.95
C THR A 349 -19.28 -3.85 4.96
N GLY A 350 -19.81 -4.73 5.80
CA GLY A 350 -19.02 -5.58 6.70
C GLY A 350 -18.11 -6.55 5.93
N PHE A 351 -17.86 -7.73 6.50
CA PHE A 351 -17.05 -8.74 5.81
C PHE A 351 -17.86 -9.45 4.72
N LYS A 352 -17.33 -9.56 3.49
CA LYS A 352 -17.98 -10.42 2.49
C LYS A 352 -17.81 -11.90 2.90
N PRO A 353 -18.89 -12.70 2.91
CA PRO A 353 -18.78 -14.13 3.18
C PRO A 353 -17.97 -14.80 2.06
N ARG A 354 -17.02 -15.68 2.43
CA ARG A 354 -16.08 -16.47 1.59
C ARG A 354 -14.65 -15.98 1.40
N GLY A 355 -14.23 -14.83 1.95
CA GLY A 355 -12.79 -14.51 2.12
C GLY A 355 -11.96 -14.28 0.83
N ASP A 356 -12.46 -14.63 -0.36
CA ASP A 356 -11.65 -14.62 -1.59
C ASP A 356 -11.26 -13.21 -2.07
N ASP A 357 -11.98 -12.16 -1.63
CA ASP A 357 -11.60 -10.75 -1.85
C ASP A 357 -12.40 -9.77 -0.97
N SER A 358 -12.41 -10.00 0.35
CA SER A 358 -13.08 -9.13 1.31
C SER A 358 -12.10 -8.30 2.14
N ARG A 359 -11.29 -7.48 1.47
CA ARG A 359 -10.63 -6.37 2.18
C ARG A 359 -11.73 -5.43 2.68
N PRO A 360 -11.82 -5.18 4.00
CA PRO A 360 -12.81 -4.24 4.54
C PRO A 360 -12.54 -2.83 3.99
N ASP A 361 -13.60 -2.05 3.82
CA ASP A 361 -13.57 -0.69 3.26
C ASP A 361 -13.00 0.36 4.24
N ARG A 362 -11.88 0.05 4.91
CA ARG A 362 -11.27 0.89 5.96
C ARG A 362 -10.87 2.29 5.48
N GLY A 363 -10.64 2.47 4.18
CA GLY A 363 -10.25 3.74 3.58
C GLY A 363 -11.40 4.73 3.33
N LEU A 364 -12.67 4.33 3.47
CA LEU A 364 -13.82 5.20 3.17
C LEU A 364 -14.00 6.35 4.16
N VAL A 365 -13.88 6.07 5.47
CA VAL A 365 -14.00 7.11 6.50
C VAL A 365 -12.82 8.11 6.43
N PRO A 366 -11.57 7.64 6.26
CA PRO A 366 -10.45 8.53 5.97
C PRO A 366 -10.64 9.39 4.73
N LEU A 367 -11.14 8.80 3.62
CA LEU A 367 -11.44 9.55 2.39
C LEU A 367 -12.42 10.71 2.65
N ALA A 368 -13.49 10.47 3.42
CA ALA A 368 -14.44 11.52 3.78
C ALA A 368 -13.78 12.65 4.59
N ARG A 369 -12.90 12.31 5.55
CA ARG A 369 -12.14 13.29 6.33
C ARG A 369 -11.10 14.04 5.51
N MET A 370 -10.49 13.41 4.50
CA MET A 370 -9.61 14.12 3.55
C MET A 370 -10.39 15.14 2.71
N LEU A 371 -11.67 14.86 2.40
CA LEU A 371 -12.53 15.74 1.58
C LEU A 371 -13.12 16.93 2.36
N PHE A 372 -13.49 16.71 3.63
CA PHE A 372 -14.27 17.67 4.44
C PHE A 372 -13.62 18.05 5.77
N GLY A 373 -12.48 17.46 6.12
CA GLY A 373 -11.75 17.77 7.34
C GLY A 373 -12.50 17.36 8.61
N ASN A 374 -12.16 18.06 9.70
CA ASN A 374 -12.65 17.75 11.05
C ASN A 374 -13.95 18.49 11.41
N GLU A 375 -14.41 19.43 10.59
CA GLU A 375 -15.59 20.27 10.89
C GLU A 375 -16.93 19.54 10.67
N VAL A 376 -16.97 18.52 9.81
CA VAL A 376 -18.23 17.80 9.50
C VAL A 376 -18.53 16.71 10.51
N ASN A 377 -19.82 16.48 10.71
CA ASN A 377 -20.32 15.29 11.37
C ASN A 377 -20.34 14.12 10.38
N ILE A 378 -19.91 12.94 10.84
CA ILE A 378 -19.89 11.70 10.08
C ILE A 378 -20.72 10.64 10.80
N LEU A 379 -21.71 10.09 10.10
CA LEU A 379 -22.42 8.87 10.47
C LEU A 379 -21.92 7.70 9.62
N SER A 380 -21.35 6.68 10.26
CA SER A 380 -21.02 5.42 9.59
C SER A 380 -22.17 4.42 9.73
N VAL A 381 -22.76 4.00 8.61
CA VAL A 381 -23.76 2.94 8.55
C VAL A 381 -23.06 1.63 8.18
N VAL A 382 -22.97 0.71 9.12
CA VAL A 382 -22.34 -0.61 8.92
C VAL A 382 -23.43 -1.65 8.62
N TYR A 383 -23.33 -2.27 7.44
CA TYR A 383 -24.32 -3.23 6.95
C TYR A 383 -23.66 -4.50 6.40
N GLY A 384 -24.33 -5.63 6.50
CA GLY A 384 -23.78 -6.93 6.07
C GLY A 384 -22.98 -7.65 7.17
N PRO A 385 -22.57 -8.91 6.91
CA PRO A 385 -22.21 -9.82 7.98
C PRO A 385 -20.84 -9.51 8.61
N ALA A 386 -20.74 -9.74 9.91
CA ALA A 386 -19.47 -9.86 10.64
C ALA A 386 -19.54 -11.00 11.67
N LYS A 387 -18.41 -11.33 12.30
CA LYS A 387 -18.36 -12.35 13.37
C LYS A 387 -19.20 -11.87 14.56
N PRO A 388 -20.09 -12.69 15.15
CA PRO A 388 -20.96 -12.27 16.27
C PRO A 388 -20.21 -11.62 17.44
N ALA A 389 -19.03 -12.12 17.77
CA ALA A 389 -18.16 -11.55 18.82
C ALA A 389 -17.78 -10.08 18.56
N MET A 390 -17.70 -9.63 17.30
CA MET A 390 -17.41 -8.23 16.98
C MET A 390 -18.55 -7.31 17.42
N TRP A 391 -19.81 -7.75 17.32
CA TRP A 391 -20.97 -6.95 17.72
C TRP A 391 -21.01 -6.77 19.24
N THR A 392 -20.83 -7.88 19.97
CA THR A 392 -20.74 -7.86 21.44
C THR A 392 -19.58 -6.98 21.90
N MET A 393 -18.42 -7.07 21.26
CA MET A 393 -17.28 -6.20 21.59
C MET A 393 -17.55 -4.74 21.27
N LEU A 394 -18.22 -4.42 20.17
CA LEU A 394 -18.55 -3.03 19.82
C LEU A 394 -19.45 -2.39 20.88
N GLN A 395 -20.42 -3.13 21.41
CA GLN A 395 -21.35 -2.63 22.44
C GLN A 395 -20.69 -2.56 23.83
N ASN A 396 -19.93 -3.59 24.22
CA ASN A 396 -19.45 -3.74 25.60
C ASN A 396 -18.02 -3.26 25.82
N SER A 397 -17.19 -3.23 24.78
CA SER A 397 -15.75 -2.94 24.86
C SER A 397 -15.20 -2.35 23.56
N PRO A 398 -15.75 -1.23 23.06
CA PRO A 398 -15.40 -0.66 21.74
C PRO A 398 -13.90 -0.37 21.60
N GLN A 399 -13.24 0.06 22.68
CA GLN A 399 -11.80 0.32 22.69
C GLN A 399 -10.94 -0.92 22.41
N LEU A 400 -11.37 -2.10 22.88
CA LEU A 400 -10.70 -3.35 22.59
C LEU A 400 -10.85 -3.72 21.10
N LEU A 401 -12.05 -3.53 20.54
CA LEU A 401 -12.32 -3.78 19.13
C LEU A 401 -11.49 -2.88 18.22
N ILE A 402 -11.41 -1.58 18.55
CA ILE A 402 -10.56 -0.60 17.86
C ILE A 402 -9.11 -1.08 17.84
N ARG A 403 -8.56 -1.50 18.99
CA ARG A 403 -7.17 -1.95 19.07
C ARG A 403 -6.87 -3.17 18.21
N GLN A 404 -7.85 -4.06 18.02
CA GLN A 404 -7.68 -5.34 17.33
C GLN A 404 -8.10 -5.31 15.85
N ASN A 405 -8.78 -4.26 15.38
CA ASN A 405 -9.36 -4.26 14.03
C ASN A 405 -9.28 -2.88 13.36
N GLY A 406 -8.44 -2.77 12.33
CA GLY A 406 -8.22 -1.52 11.60
C GLY A 406 -9.46 -0.95 10.90
N LEU A 407 -10.46 -1.75 10.53
CA LEU A 407 -11.73 -1.21 10.04
C LEU A 407 -12.46 -0.46 11.15
N TRP A 408 -12.58 -1.07 12.32
CA TRP A 408 -13.28 -0.47 13.45
C TRP A 408 -12.50 0.70 14.06
N GLU A 409 -11.18 0.66 14.02
CA GLU A 409 -10.34 1.83 14.31
C GLU A 409 -10.68 3.00 13.38
N ALA A 410 -10.71 2.76 12.06
CA ALA A 410 -11.10 3.80 11.10
C ALA A 410 -12.52 4.32 11.32
N ILE A 411 -13.48 3.44 11.61
CA ILE A 411 -14.86 3.85 11.87
C ILE A 411 -14.96 4.68 13.15
N ALA A 412 -14.47 4.14 14.27
CA ALA A 412 -14.71 4.71 15.58
C ALA A 412 -13.84 5.96 15.85
N ASN A 413 -12.62 6.03 15.33
CA ASN A 413 -11.76 7.19 15.54
C ASN A 413 -12.07 8.35 14.59
N LEU A 414 -12.82 8.12 13.50
CA LEU A 414 -13.09 9.15 12.50
C LEU A 414 -14.57 9.49 12.30
N SER A 415 -15.50 8.69 12.83
CA SER A 415 -16.95 8.99 12.81
C SER A 415 -17.39 9.66 14.11
N ASP A 416 -18.52 10.36 14.05
CA ASP A 416 -19.18 10.96 15.21
C ASP A 416 -20.30 10.06 15.73
N ALA A 417 -20.84 9.22 14.85
CA ALA A 417 -21.78 8.17 15.23
C ALA A 417 -21.70 6.93 14.32
N ILE A 418 -22.20 5.80 14.84
CA ILE A 418 -22.32 4.53 14.13
C ILE A 418 -23.77 4.08 14.18
N LEU A 419 -24.30 3.60 13.05
CA LEU A 419 -25.54 2.84 12.97
C LEU A 419 -25.23 1.46 12.41
N VAL A 420 -25.58 0.41 13.15
CA VAL A 420 -25.39 -0.99 12.74
C VAL A 420 -26.74 -1.59 12.38
N ASP A 421 -26.89 -2.02 11.13
CA ASP A 421 -28.02 -2.81 10.66
C ASP A 421 -27.48 -4.00 9.85
N SER A 422 -27.19 -5.09 10.56
CA SER A 422 -26.52 -6.28 10.03
C SER A 422 -27.35 -7.53 10.25
N ALA A 423 -27.39 -8.40 9.25
CA ALA A 423 -28.05 -9.70 9.34
C ALA A 423 -27.40 -10.67 10.36
N THR A 424 -26.20 -10.37 10.87
CA THR A 424 -25.52 -11.19 11.88
C THR A 424 -25.42 -10.51 13.24
N ALA A 425 -25.97 -9.31 13.41
CA ALA A 425 -26.15 -8.71 14.72
C ALA A 425 -27.32 -9.44 15.41
N ALA A 426 -27.04 -10.14 16.50
CA ALA A 426 -28.03 -10.95 17.23
C ALA A 426 -29.06 -10.07 17.95
N ASP A 427 -28.63 -8.90 18.40
CA ASP A 427 -29.49 -7.84 18.91
C ASP A 427 -29.97 -6.99 17.73
N ASN A 428 -31.22 -6.52 17.80
CA ASN A 428 -31.82 -5.61 16.83
C ASN A 428 -30.84 -4.48 16.42
N PRO A 429 -31.04 -3.85 15.24
CA PRO A 429 -30.21 -2.72 14.80
C PRO A 429 -29.99 -1.69 15.92
N PHE A 430 -28.76 -1.26 16.13
CA PHE A 430 -28.37 -0.37 17.22
C PHE A 430 -27.49 0.78 16.74
N ALA A 431 -27.42 1.84 17.54
CA ALA A 431 -26.63 3.02 17.22
C ALA A 431 -25.75 3.44 18.42
N LEU A 432 -24.59 4.02 18.12
CA LEU A 432 -23.63 4.51 19.09
C LEU A 432 -23.21 5.93 18.74
N LEU A 433 -23.22 6.82 19.74
CA LEU A 433 -22.53 8.11 19.65
C LEU A 433 -21.08 7.91 20.09
N LEU A 434 -20.16 8.50 19.34
CA LEU A 434 -18.73 8.39 19.59
C LEU A 434 -18.21 9.70 20.19
N GLN A 435 -17.29 9.57 21.15
CA GLN A 435 -16.54 10.71 21.65
C GLN A 435 -15.18 10.72 20.96
N ARG A 436 -14.97 11.71 20.08
CA ARG A 436 -13.77 11.85 19.29
C ARG A 436 -12.96 13.06 19.76
N SER A 437 -11.64 12.89 19.84
CA SER A 437 -10.72 14.02 19.93
C SER A 437 -10.50 14.62 18.54
N HIS A 438 -10.59 15.94 18.42
CA HIS A 438 -10.18 16.67 17.24
C HIS A 438 -8.79 17.28 17.50
N SER A 439 -7.75 16.44 17.42
CA SER A 439 -6.37 16.93 17.45
C SER A 439 -5.84 17.09 16.03
N HIS A 440 -5.22 18.23 15.78
CA HIS A 440 -4.38 18.48 14.62
C HIS A 440 -3.07 19.03 15.15
N PHE A 441 -1.97 18.31 14.92
CA PHE A 441 -0.65 18.74 15.35
C PHE A 441 0.09 19.38 14.17
N GLN A 442 0.69 20.55 14.42
CA GLN A 442 1.56 21.24 13.48
C GLN A 442 2.90 21.49 14.17
N GLY A 443 3.91 20.72 13.80
CA GLY A 443 5.24 20.82 14.37
C GLY A 443 6.14 19.68 13.90
N GLN A 444 7.38 19.72 14.34
CA GLN A 444 8.32 18.62 14.14
C GLN A 444 8.00 17.49 15.13
N ILE A 445 8.14 16.25 14.65
CA ILE A 445 7.97 15.06 15.47
C ILE A 445 9.35 14.51 15.76
N HIS A 446 9.71 14.56 17.04
CA HIS A 446 10.95 13.99 17.56
C HIS A 446 10.63 12.76 18.42
N PHE A 447 11.50 11.76 18.35
CA PHE A 447 11.38 10.53 19.12
C PHE A 447 12.76 9.92 19.36
N THR A 448 12.86 9.04 20.37
CA THR A 448 14.10 8.30 20.64
C THR A 448 14.51 7.47 19.42
N SER A 449 15.76 7.60 18.98
CA SER A 449 16.26 6.89 17.80
C SER A 449 16.05 5.38 17.88
N ALA A 450 15.76 4.78 16.73
CA ALA A 450 15.80 3.33 16.57
C ALA A 450 17.15 2.77 17.02
N SER A 451 17.12 1.56 17.56
CA SER A 451 18.31 0.87 18.04
C SER A 451 18.41 -0.52 17.43
N ALA A 452 19.61 -1.10 17.51
CA ALA A 452 19.86 -2.43 16.99
C ALA A 452 19.00 -3.48 17.69
N ILE A 453 18.58 -4.47 16.91
CA ILE A 453 17.71 -5.55 17.34
C ILE A 453 18.52 -6.80 17.72
N THR A 454 17.94 -7.63 18.59
CA THR A 454 18.47 -8.95 18.94
C THR A 454 17.57 -10.09 18.45
N VAL A 455 16.39 -9.76 17.92
CA VAL A 455 15.42 -10.71 17.40
C VAL A 455 15.24 -10.48 15.91
N PHE A 456 15.74 -11.44 15.14
CA PHE A 456 15.62 -11.47 13.69
C PHE A 456 14.33 -12.18 13.25
N THR A 457 13.81 -11.78 12.10
CA THR A 457 12.52 -12.18 11.53
C THR A 457 12.63 -12.41 10.03
N GLU A 458 11.50 -12.77 9.39
CA GLU A 458 11.38 -12.92 7.93
C GLU A 458 11.88 -11.69 7.16
N HIS A 459 11.64 -10.48 7.67
CA HIS A 459 12.14 -9.26 7.04
C HIS A 459 13.67 -9.20 6.88
N ASP A 460 14.45 -9.77 7.82
CA ASP A 460 15.91 -9.78 7.68
C ASP A 460 16.35 -10.81 6.66
N VAL A 461 15.66 -11.96 6.62
CA VAL A 461 15.90 -13.01 5.63
C VAL A 461 15.68 -12.45 4.24
N ASP A 462 14.53 -11.81 4.01
CA ASP A 462 14.21 -11.18 2.73
C ASP A 462 15.19 -10.07 2.38
N THR A 463 15.62 -9.27 3.37
CA THR A 463 16.62 -8.23 3.15
C THR A 463 17.95 -8.84 2.67
N VAL A 464 18.43 -9.92 3.30
CA VAL A 464 19.67 -10.58 2.88
C VAL A 464 19.52 -11.20 1.49
N LEU A 465 18.40 -11.87 1.20
CA LEU A 465 18.16 -12.47 -0.13
C LEU A 465 18.08 -11.40 -1.22
N HIS A 466 17.32 -10.33 -0.97
CA HIS A 466 17.21 -9.21 -1.89
C HIS A 466 18.59 -8.60 -2.16
N LEU A 467 19.38 -8.27 -1.13
CA LEU A 467 20.74 -7.75 -1.32
C LEU A 467 21.68 -8.76 -2.01
N LEU A 468 21.47 -10.06 -1.82
CA LEU A 468 22.30 -11.11 -2.44
C LEU A 468 22.06 -11.19 -3.95
N PHE A 469 20.82 -11.03 -4.40
CA PHE A 469 20.42 -11.28 -5.78
C PHE A 469 20.11 -10.02 -6.59
N ALA A 470 19.72 -8.92 -5.95
CA ALA A 470 19.49 -7.64 -6.60
C ALA A 470 20.79 -7.10 -7.22
N HIS A 471 20.65 -6.33 -8.30
CA HIS A 471 21.75 -5.62 -8.96
C HIS A 471 22.91 -6.48 -9.49
N ASN A 472 22.67 -7.77 -9.76
CA ASN A 472 23.71 -8.72 -10.19
C ASN A 472 23.67 -9.09 -11.70
N HIS A 473 23.19 -8.17 -12.54
CA HIS A 473 23.02 -8.42 -13.99
C HIS A 473 24.31 -8.80 -14.70
N SER A 474 25.45 -8.19 -14.32
CA SER A 474 26.78 -8.49 -14.89
C SER A 474 27.25 -9.92 -14.61
N ARG A 475 26.64 -10.58 -13.63
CA ARG A 475 26.90 -11.97 -13.24
C ARG A 475 25.83 -12.93 -13.77
N ARG A 476 24.98 -12.48 -14.70
CA ARG A 476 23.86 -13.24 -15.26
C ARG A 476 22.88 -13.73 -14.19
N VAL A 477 22.62 -12.88 -13.20
CA VAL A 477 21.64 -13.08 -12.13
C VAL A 477 20.66 -11.90 -12.12
N PHE A 478 19.37 -12.20 -12.02
CA PHE A 478 18.31 -11.20 -11.97
C PHE A 478 17.25 -11.59 -10.95
N GLU A 479 16.86 -10.67 -10.07
CA GLU A 479 15.73 -10.88 -9.17
C GLU A 479 14.43 -10.61 -9.93
N ALA A 480 13.91 -11.68 -10.55
CA ALA A 480 12.70 -11.67 -11.37
C ALA A 480 11.44 -11.25 -10.59
N MET A 481 11.39 -11.56 -9.30
CA MET A 481 10.32 -11.18 -8.38
C MET A 481 10.85 -11.09 -6.95
N CYS A 482 10.41 -10.07 -6.21
CA CYS A 482 10.61 -9.93 -4.78
C CYS A 482 9.31 -9.42 -4.15
N ASN A 483 8.78 -10.16 -3.18
CA ASN A 483 7.53 -9.85 -2.48
C ASN A 483 7.69 -10.20 -1.00
N PRO A 484 8.49 -9.42 -0.25
CA PRO A 484 8.59 -9.58 1.20
C PRO A 484 7.23 -9.30 1.85
N PRO A 485 7.05 -9.60 3.16
CA PRO A 485 5.86 -9.20 3.89
C PRO A 485 5.55 -7.70 3.70
N GLY A 486 4.33 -7.39 3.25
CA GLY A 486 3.89 -6.03 2.92
C GLY A 486 4.15 -5.57 1.47
N GLY A 487 4.90 -6.34 0.66
CA GLY A 487 5.24 -6.01 -0.71
C GLY A 487 4.06 -5.92 -1.70
N ASP A 488 4.31 -5.28 -2.84
CA ASP A 488 3.33 -5.15 -3.92
C ASP A 488 3.43 -6.28 -4.97
N TRP A 489 2.27 -6.84 -5.32
CA TRP A 489 2.16 -8.00 -6.22
C TRP A 489 2.21 -7.61 -7.71
N SER A 490 3.14 -6.72 -8.04
CA SER A 490 3.13 -5.95 -9.29
C SER A 490 3.43 -6.79 -10.54
N GLY A 491 4.32 -7.79 -10.42
CA GLY A 491 4.61 -8.72 -11.52
C GLY A 491 5.84 -9.60 -11.30
N LEU A 492 6.08 -10.49 -12.26
CA LEU A 492 7.30 -11.27 -12.42
C LEU A 492 7.93 -10.90 -13.75
N SER A 493 9.24 -10.68 -13.77
CA SER A 493 9.97 -10.28 -14.99
C SER A 493 11.08 -11.27 -15.31
N LEU A 494 11.34 -11.55 -16.59
CA LEU A 494 12.48 -12.33 -17.05
C LEU A 494 13.34 -11.46 -17.97
N LEU A 495 14.65 -11.53 -17.80
CA LEU A 495 15.64 -10.74 -18.51
C LEU A 495 16.44 -11.63 -19.47
N ASN A 496 16.36 -11.33 -20.76
CA ASN A 496 17.31 -11.88 -21.72
C ASN A 496 18.67 -11.18 -21.55
N PHE A 497 19.64 -11.82 -20.91
CA PHE A 497 20.96 -11.22 -20.67
C PHE A 497 21.78 -10.95 -21.96
N GLN A 498 21.42 -11.54 -23.11
CA GLN A 498 22.10 -11.29 -24.37
C GLN A 498 21.58 -10.03 -25.06
N THR A 499 20.26 -9.84 -25.09
CA THR A 499 19.61 -8.72 -25.78
C THR A 499 19.30 -7.54 -24.84
N GLY A 500 19.27 -7.79 -23.53
CA GLY A 500 18.78 -6.86 -22.51
C GLY A 500 17.26 -6.65 -22.56
N GLU A 501 16.53 -7.49 -23.29
CA GLU A 501 15.07 -7.45 -23.33
C GLU A 501 14.48 -8.01 -22.03
N GLU A 502 13.45 -7.35 -21.52
CA GLU A 502 12.74 -7.77 -20.33
C GLU A 502 11.27 -8.06 -20.64
N TYR A 503 10.81 -9.21 -20.18
CA TYR A 503 9.45 -9.71 -20.39
C TYR A 503 8.76 -9.82 -19.04
N ARG A 504 7.58 -9.20 -18.89
CA ARG A 504 6.93 -9.10 -17.58
C ARG A 504 5.47 -9.55 -17.59
N TRP A 505 5.15 -10.42 -16.64
CA TRP A 505 3.80 -10.84 -16.30
C TRP A 505 3.28 -9.94 -15.19
N THR A 506 2.35 -9.05 -15.52
CA THR A 506 1.71 -8.16 -14.54
C THR A 506 0.47 -8.80 -13.92
N SER A 507 -0.05 -8.20 -12.84
CA SER A 507 -1.29 -8.63 -12.17
C SER A 507 -1.29 -10.13 -11.85
N LEU A 508 -0.35 -10.55 -10.99
CA LEU A 508 -0.13 -11.96 -10.69
C LEU A 508 -1.40 -12.64 -10.13
N PRO A 509 -1.74 -13.87 -10.56
CA PRO A 509 -2.96 -14.55 -10.13
C PRO A 509 -2.95 -14.83 -8.63
N ARG A 510 -4.03 -14.45 -7.93
CA ARG A 510 -4.20 -14.57 -6.46
C ARG A 510 -4.27 -16.00 -5.96
N VAL A 511 -4.85 -16.85 -6.77
CA VAL A 511 -4.93 -18.29 -6.56
C VAL A 511 -4.38 -18.87 -7.86
N SER A 512 -3.25 -19.57 -7.81
CA SER A 512 -2.85 -20.44 -8.92
C SER A 512 -3.90 -21.54 -9.10
N GLY A 513 -3.86 -22.28 -10.21
CA GLY A 513 -4.63 -23.51 -10.29
C GLY A 513 -4.37 -24.44 -9.09
N THR A 514 -5.15 -25.52 -8.98
CA THR A 514 -4.99 -26.53 -7.93
C THR A 514 -3.52 -26.95 -7.76
N GLY A 515 -2.93 -26.64 -6.59
CA GLY A 515 -1.60 -27.10 -6.19
C GLY A 515 -0.43 -26.12 -6.33
N GLY A 516 -0.63 -24.87 -6.76
CA GLY A 516 0.44 -23.86 -6.77
C GLY A 516 0.48 -22.99 -5.50
N LYS A 517 1.68 -22.50 -5.14
CA LYS A 517 1.91 -21.49 -4.09
C LYS A 517 2.82 -20.39 -4.64
N ARG A 518 2.45 -19.14 -4.35
CA ARG A 518 3.20 -17.96 -4.78
C ARG A 518 4.55 -17.91 -4.04
N PRO A 519 5.66 -17.68 -4.74
CA PRO A 519 6.94 -17.43 -4.11
C PRO A 519 7.04 -16.02 -3.53
N ASP A 520 7.90 -15.87 -2.52
CA ASP A 520 8.33 -14.57 -2.01
C ASP A 520 9.44 -13.99 -2.90
N HIS A 521 10.35 -14.84 -3.41
CA HIS A 521 11.35 -14.44 -4.41
C HIS A 521 11.36 -15.38 -5.62
N VAL A 522 11.64 -14.84 -6.81
CA VAL A 522 12.06 -15.64 -7.97
C VAL A 522 13.36 -15.08 -8.49
N ILE A 523 14.39 -15.92 -8.56
CA ILE A 523 15.71 -15.54 -9.05
C ILE A 523 15.97 -16.24 -10.38
N GLU A 524 16.35 -15.46 -11.38
CA GLU A 524 16.76 -15.92 -12.70
C GLU A 524 18.29 -16.06 -12.75
N PHE A 525 18.74 -17.24 -13.18
CA PHE A 525 20.15 -17.53 -13.43
C PHE A 525 20.35 -18.01 -14.87
N GLN A 526 21.33 -17.42 -15.56
CA GLN A 526 21.81 -17.94 -16.84
C GLN A 526 23.28 -18.35 -16.72
N LEU A 527 23.53 -19.66 -16.65
CA LEU A 527 24.90 -20.20 -16.47
C LEU A 527 25.70 -20.24 -17.76
N ASP A 528 25.01 -20.52 -18.87
CA ASP A 528 25.54 -20.55 -20.23
C ASP A 528 24.46 -20.03 -21.18
N ASP A 529 24.80 -19.88 -22.46
CA ASP A 529 23.93 -19.21 -23.43
C ASP A 529 22.63 -19.99 -23.71
N ASP A 530 22.54 -21.26 -23.30
CA ASP A 530 21.44 -22.18 -23.64
C ASP A 530 20.57 -22.63 -22.46
N ARG A 531 20.97 -22.40 -21.20
CA ARG A 531 20.25 -22.90 -20.01
C ARG A 531 19.80 -21.79 -19.07
N LEU A 532 18.49 -21.69 -18.91
CA LEU A 532 17.82 -20.76 -18.02
C LEU A 532 17.29 -21.48 -16.77
N PHE A 533 17.56 -20.92 -15.60
CA PHE A 533 17.05 -21.44 -14.33
C PHE A 533 16.23 -20.38 -13.60
N LEU A 534 15.07 -20.77 -13.07
CA LEU A 534 14.30 -19.97 -12.14
C LEU A 534 14.27 -20.65 -10.79
N LEU A 535 14.76 -19.96 -9.77
CA LEU A 535 14.72 -20.40 -8.39
C LEU A 535 13.58 -19.68 -7.66
N ALA A 536 12.50 -20.39 -7.39
CA ALA A 536 11.34 -19.87 -6.65
C ALA A 536 11.52 -20.15 -5.15
N ILE A 537 11.55 -19.11 -4.32
CA ILE A 537 11.89 -19.19 -2.90
C ILE A 537 10.69 -18.77 -2.05
N GLU A 538 10.38 -19.55 -1.01
CA GLU A 538 9.56 -19.12 0.12
C GLU A 538 10.49 -18.77 1.29
N SER A 539 10.31 -17.60 1.89
CA SER A 539 11.01 -17.18 3.09
C SER A 539 10.07 -17.23 4.29
N LYS A 540 10.60 -17.61 5.45
CA LYS A 540 9.87 -17.60 6.72
C LYS A 540 10.79 -17.20 7.85
N ASN A 541 10.21 -16.77 8.97
CA ASN A 541 11.00 -16.55 10.18
C ASN A 541 11.78 -17.81 10.61
N ARG A 542 11.13 -18.99 10.60
CA ARG A 542 11.75 -20.27 11.04
C ARG A 542 11.46 -21.41 10.08
N ALA A 543 12.35 -22.40 10.06
CA ALA A 543 12.27 -23.58 9.21
C ALA A 543 10.92 -24.34 9.34
N PHE A 544 10.40 -24.49 10.56
CA PHE A 544 9.13 -25.19 10.81
C PHE A 544 7.90 -24.43 10.30
N ASN A 545 8.01 -23.13 10.00
CA ASN A 545 6.93 -22.35 9.40
C ASN A 545 6.77 -22.60 7.90
N LEU A 546 7.77 -23.21 7.23
CA LEU A 546 7.64 -23.63 5.84
C LEU A 546 6.68 -24.82 5.74
N GLU A 547 5.76 -24.75 4.78
CA GLU A 547 4.77 -25.80 4.54
C GLU A 547 5.42 -27.08 3.98
N THR A 548 4.94 -28.24 4.41
CA THR A 548 5.33 -29.51 3.80
C THR A 548 5.03 -29.49 2.30
N ASN A 549 5.95 -30.03 1.48
CA ASN A 549 5.84 -30.06 0.03
C ASN A 549 5.77 -28.69 -0.68
N VAL A 550 6.12 -27.59 0.00
CA VAL A 550 6.05 -26.24 -0.59
C VAL A 550 6.90 -26.11 -1.86
N GLY A 551 8.02 -26.83 -2.00
CA GLY A 551 8.87 -26.75 -3.17
C GLY A 551 8.16 -27.11 -4.48
N HIS A 552 7.35 -28.17 -4.47
CA HIS A 552 6.50 -28.52 -5.61
C HIS A 552 5.47 -27.45 -5.93
N HIS A 553 4.87 -26.82 -4.91
CA HIS A 553 3.85 -25.79 -5.11
C HIS A 553 4.44 -24.49 -5.68
N LEU A 554 5.65 -24.10 -5.24
CA LEU A 554 6.40 -22.95 -5.77
C LEU A 554 6.78 -23.16 -7.24
N ALA A 555 7.32 -24.34 -7.56
CA ALA A 555 7.69 -24.69 -8.92
C ALA A 555 6.46 -24.73 -9.85
N ALA A 556 5.36 -25.32 -9.41
CA ALA A 556 4.12 -25.39 -10.17
C ALA A 556 3.53 -23.99 -10.45
N TYR A 557 3.52 -23.09 -9.46
CA TYR A 557 3.06 -21.71 -9.64
C TYR A 557 3.88 -20.99 -10.71
N THR A 558 5.21 -21.04 -10.58
CA THR A 558 6.14 -20.34 -11.46
C THR A 558 6.03 -20.89 -12.89
N GLN A 559 5.99 -22.23 -13.04
CA GLN A 559 5.82 -22.89 -14.34
C GLN A 559 4.51 -22.48 -15.01
N GLN A 560 3.40 -22.50 -14.25
CA GLN A 560 2.09 -22.14 -14.79
C GLN A 560 2.06 -20.68 -15.26
N LEU A 561 2.75 -19.77 -14.56
CA LEU A 561 2.79 -18.37 -14.94
C LEU A 561 3.59 -18.16 -16.22
N VAL A 562 4.85 -18.62 -16.26
CA VAL A 562 5.78 -18.36 -17.37
C VAL A 562 5.47 -19.16 -18.65
N THR A 563 4.58 -20.14 -18.57
CA THR A 563 4.02 -20.82 -19.76
C THR A 563 2.93 -20.01 -20.46
N THR A 564 2.37 -19.00 -19.80
CA THR A 564 1.48 -18.02 -20.45
C THR A 564 2.30 -16.92 -21.12
N SER A 565 1.72 -16.21 -22.09
CA SER A 565 2.39 -15.05 -22.68
C SER A 565 2.62 -13.95 -21.64
N PRO A 566 3.76 -13.24 -21.68
CA PRO A 566 3.96 -12.06 -20.84
C PRO A 566 2.89 -11.01 -21.15
N THR A 567 2.65 -10.10 -20.20
CA THR A 567 1.70 -9.00 -20.42
C THR A 567 2.36 -7.86 -21.19
N ILE A 568 3.62 -7.56 -20.85
CA ILE A 568 4.40 -6.46 -21.39
C ILE A 568 5.83 -6.88 -21.65
N PHE A 569 6.50 -6.11 -22.51
CA PHE A 569 7.92 -6.25 -22.76
C PHE A 569 8.58 -4.88 -22.87
N ARG A 570 9.90 -4.84 -22.72
CA ARG A 570 10.73 -3.71 -23.15
C ARG A 570 12.04 -4.23 -23.75
N ALA A 571 12.52 -3.55 -24.78
CA ALA A 571 13.90 -3.72 -25.21
C ALA A 571 14.86 -3.03 -24.23
N ALA A 572 16.16 -3.33 -24.35
CA ALA A 572 17.19 -2.65 -23.56
C ALA A 572 17.06 -1.12 -23.69
N ASN A 573 16.95 -0.42 -22.56
CA ASN A 573 16.78 1.03 -22.48
C ASN A 573 15.53 1.61 -23.19
N ALA A 574 14.52 0.78 -23.46
CA ALA A 574 13.26 1.22 -24.04
C ALA A 574 12.14 1.31 -22.99
N GLU A 575 11.09 2.06 -23.34
CA GLU A 575 9.83 2.09 -22.60
C GLU A 575 9.09 0.76 -22.69
N TRP A 576 8.28 0.47 -21.68
CA TRP A 576 7.39 -0.69 -21.67
C TRP A 576 6.31 -0.59 -22.75
N ASP A 577 6.07 -1.69 -23.45
CA ASP A 577 4.97 -1.87 -24.40
C ASP A 577 4.20 -3.16 -24.12
N LEU A 578 2.95 -3.22 -24.61
CA LEU A 578 2.17 -4.44 -24.52
C LEU A 578 2.78 -5.54 -25.38
N TRP A 579 2.80 -6.76 -24.86
CA TRP A 579 3.19 -7.91 -25.64
C TRP A 579 2.07 -8.27 -26.62
N GLN A 580 2.40 -8.35 -27.92
CA GLN A 580 1.44 -8.65 -29.00
C GLN A 580 1.77 -9.95 -29.74
N ASN A 581 2.89 -10.58 -29.42
CA ASN A 581 3.32 -11.81 -30.09
C ASN A 581 2.78 -13.05 -29.35
N ASP A 582 3.01 -14.22 -29.93
CA ASP A 582 2.75 -15.51 -29.26
C ASP A 582 3.64 -15.70 -28.02
N ALA A 583 3.46 -16.83 -27.32
CA ALA A 583 4.25 -17.16 -26.14
C ALA A 583 5.76 -17.11 -26.44
N ILE A 584 6.54 -16.59 -25.49
CA ILE A 584 7.99 -16.61 -25.58
C ILE A 584 8.44 -18.08 -25.52
N SER A 585 9.27 -18.49 -26.48
CA SER A 585 9.93 -19.79 -26.42
C SER A 585 11.06 -19.74 -25.39
N LEU A 586 10.75 -20.11 -24.14
CA LEU A 586 11.75 -20.36 -23.10
C LEU A 586 12.32 -21.79 -23.27
N SER A 587 13.14 -22.00 -24.30
CA SER A 587 13.82 -23.29 -24.50
C SER A 587 14.73 -23.58 -23.31
N ASN A 588 14.74 -24.83 -22.83
CA ASN A 588 15.59 -25.32 -21.73
C ASN A 588 15.42 -24.61 -20.37
N LEU A 589 14.23 -24.05 -20.09
CA LEU A 589 13.91 -23.53 -18.76
C LEU A 589 13.82 -24.67 -17.73
N THR A 590 14.56 -24.53 -16.63
CA THR A 590 14.45 -25.39 -15.44
C THR A 590 13.99 -24.59 -14.24
N ILE A 591 12.94 -25.06 -13.56
CA ILE A 591 12.47 -24.44 -12.32
C ILE A 591 12.94 -25.24 -11.12
N LEU A 592 13.52 -24.53 -10.17
CA LEU A 592 13.98 -25.01 -8.88
C LEU A 592 13.18 -24.33 -7.76
N SER A 593 13.22 -24.95 -6.60
CA SER A 593 12.56 -24.47 -5.39
C SER A 593 13.54 -24.26 -4.25
N GLY A 594 13.35 -23.15 -3.53
CA GLY A 594 14.18 -22.75 -2.40
C GLY A 594 13.35 -22.49 -1.14
N GLY A 595 13.96 -22.72 0.03
CA GLY A 595 13.41 -22.28 1.31
C GLY A 595 14.42 -21.40 2.03
N ALA A 596 13.95 -20.33 2.68
CA ALA A 596 14.82 -19.44 3.43
C ALA A 596 14.30 -19.12 4.84
N PHE A 597 15.19 -19.08 5.82
CA PHE A 597 14.82 -18.84 7.23
C PHE A 597 15.98 -18.42 8.13
N CYS A 598 15.67 -17.94 9.34
CA CYS A 598 16.67 -17.69 10.38
C CYS A 598 17.21 -19.02 10.94
N TRP A 599 18.54 -19.18 10.92
CA TRP A 599 19.26 -20.36 11.40
C TRP A 599 19.03 -20.64 12.89
N LEU A 600 18.95 -21.94 13.24
CA LEU A 600 19.00 -22.45 14.62
C LEU A 600 19.92 -23.67 14.77
N GLY A 601 20.20 -24.38 13.69
CA GLY A 601 21.12 -25.52 13.68
C GLY A 601 21.01 -26.38 12.42
N THR A 602 21.98 -27.26 12.23
CA THR A 602 22.13 -28.10 11.03
C THR A 602 20.97 -29.07 10.79
N ARG A 603 20.35 -29.58 11.86
CA ARG A 603 19.21 -30.49 11.77
C ARG A 603 18.05 -29.88 10.97
N ASP A 604 17.81 -28.58 11.13
CA ASP A 604 16.73 -27.89 10.43
C ASP A 604 16.95 -27.88 8.91
N LEU A 605 18.21 -27.92 8.43
CA LEU A 605 18.50 -27.99 7.00
C LEU A 605 18.03 -29.30 6.38
N GLU A 606 18.49 -30.43 6.93
CA GLU A 606 18.20 -31.75 6.37
C GLU A 606 16.71 -32.07 6.45
N ASP A 607 16.11 -31.87 7.65
CA ASP A 607 14.69 -32.13 7.89
C ASP A 607 13.82 -31.25 6.97
N THR A 608 14.19 -29.98 6.76
CA THR A 608 13.41 -29.06 5.92
C THR A 608 13.58 -29.35 4.44
N LEU A 609 14.79 -29.67 3.96
CA LEU A 609 15.04 -29.95 2.55
C LEU A 609 14.17 -31.13 2.09
N ALA A 610 14.15 -32.20 2.90
CA ALA A 610 13.36 -33.39 2.64
C ALA A 610 11.85 -33.15 2.84
N ARG A 611 11.43 -32.59 3.98
CA ARG A 611 10.00 -32.38 4.28
C ARG A 611 9.32 -31.42 3.30
N CYS A 612 10.03 -30.38 2.90
CA CYS A 612 9.50 -29.34 2.02
C CYS A 612 9.70 -29.66 0.53
N GLN A 613 10.46 -30.71 0.19
CA GLN A 613 10.82 -31.11 -1.17
C GLN A 613 11.49 -29.96 -1.93
N LEU A 614 12.52 -29.38 -1.31
CA LEU A 614 13.24 -28.22 -1.83
C LEU A 614 14.52 -28.64 -2.56
N ASP A 615 14.95 -27.85 -3.53
CA ASP A 615 16.21 -28.06 -4.24
C ASP A 615 17.39 -27.37 -3.52
N ILE A 616 17.12 -26.31 -2.76
CA ILE A 616 18.12 -25.53 -2.00
C ILE A 616 17.51 -24.89 -0.74
N ILE A 617 18.33 -24.70 0.29
CA ILE A 617 17.99 -23.93 1.49
C ILE A 617 19.00 -22.80 1.70
N PHE A 618 18.48 -21.65 2.10
CA PHE A 618 19.23 -20.48 2.58
C PHE A 618 18.87 -20.23 4.04
N ALA A 619 19.72 -20.64 4.97
CA ALA A 619 19.50 -20.36 6.39
C ALA A 619 20.50 -19.31 6.88
N ILE A 620 20.01 -18.21 7.46
CA ILE A 620 20.87 -17.09 7.86
C ILE A 620 21.04 -17.07 9.37
N GLU A 621 22.29 -17.21 9.83
CA GLU A 621 22.70 -16.93 11.19
C GLU A 621 23.07 -15.44 11.29
N PHE A 622 22.21 -14.69 11.97
CA PHE A 622 22.49 -13.30 12.30
C PHE A 622 23.24 -13.24 13.63
N ARG A 623 24.41 -12.59 13.60
CA ARG A 623 25.19 -12.29 14.79
C ARG A 623 24.86 -10.88 15.29
N SER A 624 25.09 -10.62 16.58
CA SER A 624 24.83 -9.29 17.16
C SER A 624 25.67 -8.19 16.51
N VAL A 625 25.23 -6.94 16.71
CA VAL A 625 25.66 -5.70 16.04
C VAL A 625 27.13 -5.68 15.59
N GLU A 626 27.33 -5.34 14.32
CA GLU A 626 28.63 -5.16 13.63
C GLU A 626 29.43 -6.42 13.29
N GLN A 627 28.89 -7.62 13.52
CA GLN A 627 29.49 -8.86 13.02
C GLN A 627 28.94 -9.26 11.65
N SER A 628 29.68 -10.12 10.95
CA SER A 628 29.20 -10.78 9.74
C SER A 628 28.00 -11.67 10.04
N ALA A 629 27.02 -11.70 9.14
CA ALA A 629 26.03 -12.77 9.13
C ALA A 629 26.64 -13.99 8.43
N LEU A 630 26.17 -15.19 8.77
CA LEU A 630 26.60 -16.44 8.13
C LEU A 630 25.43 -17.04 7.36
N LEU A 631 25.62 -17.25 6.06
CA LEU A 631 24.69 -17.93 5.19
C LEU A 631 25.02 -19.43 5.14
N HIS A 632 24.19 -20.23 5.79
CA HIS A 632 24.25 -21.68 5.71
C HIS A 632 23.46 -22.15 4.48
N ILE A 633 24.11 -22.88 3.58
CA ILE A 633 23.49 -23.42 2.38
C ILE A 633 23.48 -24.94 2.42
N LYS A 634 22.33 -25.52 2.13
CA LYS A 634 22.17 -26.95 1.85
C LYS A 634 21.48 -27.13 0.51
N THR A 635 22.01 -28.01 -0.33
CA THR A 635 21.41 -28.32 -1.64
C THR A 635 21.02 -29.78 -1.74
N GLY A 636 19.93 -30.06 -2.46
CA GLY A 636 19.71 -31.36 -3.07
C GLY A 636 20.53 -31.49 -4.36
N ALA A 637 20.52 -32.68 -4.96
CA ALA A 637 21.28 -32.96 -6.19
C ALA A 637 20.93 -32.01 -7.35
N ARG A 638 19.69 -31.49 -7.41
CA ARG A 638 19.24 -30.55 -8.44
C ARG A 638 19.73 -29.12 -8.22
N GLY A 639 20.11 -28.73 -7.00
CA GLY A 639 20.53 -27.36 -6.67
C GLY A 639 22.04 -27.17 -6.56
N GLU A 640 22.81 -28.26 -6.48
CA GLU A 640 24.27 -28.24 -6.21
C GLU A 640 25.06 -27.36 -7.18
N PHE A 641 24.66 -27.33 -8.46
CA PHE A 641 25.33 -26.53 -9.47
C PHE A 641 25.26 -25.01 -9.23
N LEU A 642 24.34 -24.52 -8.38
CA LEU A 642 24.21 -23.10 -8.04
C LEU A 642 25.26 -22.64 -7.02
N LEU A 643 25.88 -23.56 -6.27
CA LEU A 643 26.79 -23.22 -5.18
C LEU A 643 27.96 -22.30 -5.61
N PRO A 644 28.66 -22.52 -6.73
CA PRO A 644 29.74 -21.62 -7.16
C PRO A 644 29.25 -20.20 -7.45
N GLN A 645 28.06 -20.06 -8.04
CA GLN A 645 27.48 -18.75 -8.33
C GLN A 645 27.09 -18.03 -7.03
N ILE A 646 26.43 -18.72 -6.10
CA ILE A 646 26.06 -18.13 -4.82
C ILE A 646 27.31 -17.74 -4.01
N TYR A 647 28.34 -18.58 -4.00
CA TYR A 647 29.61 -18.25 -3.36
C TYR A 647 30.22 -16.96 -3.92
N ASN A 648 30.19 -16.78 -5.24
CA ASN A 648 30.65 -15.55 -5.89
C ASN A 648 29.81 -14.34 -5.49
N LEU A 649 28.48 -14.47 -5.45
CA LEU A 649 27.57 -13.41 -5.00
C LEU A 649 27.90 -12.97 -3.57
N VAL A 650 28.11 -13.91 -2.65
CA VAL A 650 28.47 -13.59 -1.25
C VAL A 650 29.75 -12.75 -1.14
N GLN A 651 30.72 -12.91 -2.05
CA GLN A 651 31.96 -12.10 -2.02
C GLN A 651 31.69 -10.59 -2.16
N GLN A 652 30.55 -10.17 -2.73
CA GLN A 652 30.21 -8.76 -2.86
C GLN A 652 29.96 -8.05 -1.52
N PHE A 653 29.69 -8.82 -0.45
CA PHE A 653 29.44 -8.27 0.89
C PHE A 653 30.73 -7.92 1.65
N GLY A 654 31.91 -8.10 1.06
CA GLY A 654 33.19 -7.70 1.67
C GLY A 654 33.43 -8.32 3.05
N GLY A 655 32.98 -9.57 3.24
CA GLY A 655 33.08 -10.31 4.50
C GLY A 655 31.95 -10.05 5.50
N ARG A 656 30.91 -9.25 5.18
CA ARG A 656 29.73 -9.05 6.04
C ARG A 656 28.66 -10.12 5.91
N LEU A 657 28.74 -10.90 4.85
CA LEU A 657 28.05 -12.17 4.69
C LEU A 657 29.13 -13.22 4.43
N GLU A 658 29.22 -14.19 5.32
CA GLU A 658 30.04 -15.39 5.14
C GLU A 658 29.15 -16.52 4.64
N ILE A 659 29.74 -17.59 4.11
CA ILE A 659 29.01 -18.74 3.58
C ILE A 659 29.58 -20.04 4.14
N GLU A 660 28.69 -20.93 4.58
CA GLU A 660 29.00 -22.30 4.99
C GLU A 660 28.13 -23.27 4.22
N ILE A 661 28.74 -24.26 3.56
CA ILE A 661 28.04 -25.26 2.74
C ILE A 661 27.96 -26.57 3.53
N HIS A 662 26.76 -27.14 3.64
CA HIS A 662 26.44 -28.31 4.46
C HIS A 662 26.17 -29.58 3.65
#